data_AF-A0A0W0V8G3-F1
#
_entry.id   AF-A0A0W0V8G3-F1
#
_cell.length_a   1.000
_cell.length_b   1.000
_cell.length_c   1.000
_cell.angle_alpha   90.00
_cell.angle_beta   90.00
_cell.angle_gamma   90.00
#
_symmetry.space_group_name_H-M   'P 1'
#
loop_
_entity.id
_entity.type
_entity.pdbx_description
1 polymer ?
#
loop_
_entity_poly.entity_id
_entity_poly.type
_entity_poly.pdbx_seq_one_letter_code
_entity_poly.pdbx_strand_id
1 'polypeptide(L)'
;MKLTIEDVEYEIEDVFHLIAIINTSASYSHQSIILQLLESSDFSKIITKHSHLRSLFGSLEDHEIFKVIKYILSEPQEFQRLISTVYELNELVTVLKPDHAQSVIEHILDTPTEINRLIKDEEGFQTFINFLDANGSNIIDRIFSAIPGLDQDEFNRYMGYYKNLLIFSKKYPHLQGRLLNKTTLSNANFSQLLEFIKSIRIYEPIDESTRQRMLTSLRNRIMQFILNERQAIHFTLFIEIASNFLSDEDRTSLFKMMENNRQFLKARIKTLDELIGYLKCLPAQLSYRLFHLILNDSELFRHFIRNNDTLYSLYPQTEFSKPENALLATREQLSNLKSFSIFSGKPMGSHLWQSTLQYEKVSPDLKSKLHLQSVTRGKPKALAEIIGDVVAEEETHFLNTLQNRHKHVLTEIVEKAIPDHFRLERIFNCFLLKSRPFPLKELFSLIPNDLACKLVQCIVQNEKLHATVDLLSLIPLPSCHALKVAIDESESDFNFARLKDEITFGIKRSRFRYATLNLLFRILLEKNKRIPALSPIKPPITDLVDFVKLKLRLLKLYVATLFYAQSYEKLKVQAIRLNETVAWIEGYRRGLLNGEGMDFEEIVQDFCENNTMFIEDRQLEEQSAFKEVLRLLETEPDLTCSLLRCPQFRTLFTGKELLGFALIDETIANCLLDTLIAQFKSRELFLQDIKELLAVYPHFTIHFIDTIILKYECKEINFKNIETLITVHPDLTYTFLQRLNLGCFQLLSIADCHPKAAKAILQTAHQFKLLTDLLGLNDCLVLLAKKHRETAKYIFSDSTLSEQLTEGNVLEIAAFAPQVIEYLLANKVIMGRVSEKAKAVLNELFEQSGLNPEMDFQSLRLG
;
A
#
# COMPACT_ATOMS: atom_id res chain seq x y z
N MET A 1 7.91 61.34 24.03
CA MET A 1 8.93 61.84 23.10
C MET A 1 9.14 63.33 23.33
N LYS A 2 10.39 63.80 23.38
CA LYS A 2 10.68 65.24 23.39
C LYS A 2 10.91 65.71 21.95
N LEU A 3 10.23 66.75 21.52
CA LEU A 3 10.30 67.32 20.17
C LEU A 3 10.69 68.80 20.27
N THR A 4 11.70 69.23 19.53
CA THR A 4 12.13 70.64 19.53
C THR A 4 11.72 71.30 18.22
N ILE A 5 10.85 72.30 18.29
CA ILE A 5 10.35 73.05 17.14
C ILE A 5 10.62 74.53 17.41
N GLU A 6 11.42 75.18 16.56
CA GLU A 6 11.76 76.61 16.71
C GLU A 6 12.27 76.97 18.12
N ASP A 7 13.18 76.15 18.66
CA ASP A 7 13.76 76.26 20.01
C ASP A 7 12.76 76.06 21.18
N VAL A 8 11.53 75.64 20.91
CA VAL A 8 10.53 75.25 21.92
C VAL A 8 10.49 73.73 22.05
N GLU A 9 10.67 73.22 23.27
CA GLU A 9 10.59 71.79 23.58
C GLU A 9 9.15 71.39 23.94
N TYR A 10 8.61 70.41 23.23
CA TYR A 10 7.30 69.80 23.43
C TYR A 10 7.48 68.38 23.97
N GLU A 11 6.70 68.02 24.98
CA GLU A 11 6.59 66.64 25.44
C GLU A 11 5.35 65.99 24.78
N ILE A 12 5.60 65.02 23.91
CA ILE A 12 4.57 64.30 23.18
C ILE A 12 4.32 62.96 23.85
N GLU A 13 3.09 62.80 24.34
CA GLU A 13 2.64 61.58 25.01
C GLU A 13 2.02 60.57 24.03
N ASP A 14 1.27 61.05 23.02
CA ASP A 14 0.58 60.20 22.05
C ASP A 14 0.46 60.85 20.65
N VAL A 15 -0.14 60.11 19.70
CA VAL A 15 -0.33 60.58 18.32
C VAL A 15 -1.24 61.80 18.21
N PHE A 16 -2.22 61.97 19.09
CA PHE A 16 -3.18 63.07 18.99
C PHE A 16 -2.57 64.37 19.48
N HIS A 17 -1.72 64.31 20.52
CA HIS A 17 -0.84 65.41 20.91
C HIS A 17 0.09 65.81 19.76
N LEU A 18 0.71 64.83 19.07
CA LEU A 18 1.53 65.10 17.88
C LEU A 18 0.73 65.78 16.77
N ILE A 19 -0.46 65.27 16.44
CA ILE A 19 -1.34 65.84 15.40
C ILE A 19 -1.76 67.27 15.76
N ALA A 20 -2.07 67.55 17.03
CA ALA A 20 -2.42 68.89 17.48
C ALA A 20 -1.25 69.88 17.30
N ILE A 21 -0.02 69.44 17.59
CA ILE A 21 1.19 70.24 17.36
C ILE A 21 1.40 70.48 15.87
N ILE A 22 1.26 69.45 15.02
CA ILE A 22 1.39 69.58 13.56
C ILE A 22 0.36 70.59 13.03
N ASN A 23 -0.93 70.43 13.38
CA ASN A 23 -2.00 71.31 12.91
C ASN A 23 -1.89 72.77 13.38
N THR A 24 -1.14 73.04 14.46
CA THR A 24 -0.91 74.41 14.98
C THR A 24 0.43 75.00 14.55
N SER A 25 1.32 74.19 14.00
CA SER A 25 2.63 74.61 13.50
C SER A 25 2.53 75.22 12.11
N ALA A 26 3.53 76.01 11.72
CA ALA A 26 3.67 76.44 10.34
C ALA A 26 4.05 75.24 9.45
N SER A 27 3.57 75.23 8.20
CA SER A 27 3.78 74.10 7.27
C SER A 27 5.26 73.76 7.05
N TYR A 28 6.16 74.74 7.06
CA TYR A 28 7.61 74.49 6.91
C TYR A 28 8.21 73.71 8.09
N SER A 29 7.57 73.71 9.26
CA SER A 29 8.03 73.00 10.46
C SER A 29 7.60 71.53 10.50
N HIS A 30 6.54 71.15 9.76
CA HIS A 30 6.02 69.79 9.72
C HIS A 30 7.10 68.77 9.28
N GLN A 31 7.90 69.11 8.27
CA GLN A 31 9.00 68.28 7.81
C GLN A 31 10.01 67.99 8.94
N SER A 32 10.35 68.99 9.76
CA SER A 32 11.29 68.81 10.87
C SER A 32 10.69 67.91 11.95
N ILE A 33 9.41 68.11 12.27
CA ILE A 33 8.66 67.30 13.23
C ILE A 33 8.66 65.82 12.80
N ILE A 34 8.36 65.55 11.53
CA ILE A 34 8.31 64.19 11.00
C ILE A 34 9.69 63.54 10.99
N LEU A 35 10.75 64.26 10.59
CA LEU A 35 12.10 63.71 10.64
C LEU A 35 12.52 63.34 12.06
N GLN A 36 12.29 64.23 13.04
CA GLN A 36 12.57 63.94 14.45
C GLN A 36 11.77 62.74 14.97
N LEU A 37 10.50 62.59 14.57
CA LEU A 37 9.68 61.43 14.92
C LEU A 37 10.26 60.12 14.35
N LEU A 38 10.66 60.12 13.07
CA LEU A 38 11.20 58.93 12.40
C LEU A 38 12.61 58.56 12.89
N GLU A 39 13.41 59.52 13.34
CA GLU A 39 14.73 59.29 13.94
C GLU A 39 14.65 58.86 15.41
N SER A 40 13.49 59.03 16.05
CA SER A 40 13.28 58.72 17.46
C SER A 40 12.92 57.26 17.69
N SER A 41 13.50 56.67 18.75
CA SER A 41 13.10 55.36 19.26
C SER A 41 11.66 55.33 19.81
N ASP A 42 11.00 56.48 19.93
CA ASP A 42 9.64 56.60 20.43
C ASP A 42 8.56 56.44 19.34
N PHE A 43 8.92 56.27 18.06
CA PHE A 43 7.95 56.10 16.97
C PHE A 43 6.87 55.06 17.30
N SER A 44 7.28 53.88 17.77
CA SER A 44 6.38 52.78 18.13
C SER A 44 5.54 53.06 19.39
N LYS A 45 6.00 53.95 20.27
CA LYS A 45 5.25 54.41 21.46
C LYS A 45 4.19 55.45 21.12
N ILE A 46 4.49 56.33 20.16
CA ILE A 46 3.55 57.38 19.72
C ILE A 46 2.50 56.78 18.76
N ILE A 47 2.96 56.04 17.74
CA ILE A 47 2.12 55.41 16.74
C ILE A 47 1.89 53.95 17.13
N THR A 48 1.07 53.69 18.13
CA THR A 48 0.91 52.33 18.71
C THR A 48 0.12 51.35 17.85
N LYS A 49 -0.74 51.84 16.94
CA LYS A 49 -1.63 51.00 16.11
C LYS A 49 -1.94 51.62 14.74
N HIS A 50 -2.48 50.80 13.83
CA HIS A 50 -2.88 51.20 12.47
C HIS A 50 -3.71 52.50 12.43
N SER A 51 -4.73 52.62 13.28
CA SER A 51 -5.60 53.80 13.28
C SER A 51 -4.88 55.09 13.67
N HIS A 52 -3.80 55.03 14.45
CA HIS A 52 -2.96 56.20 14.75
C HIS A 52 -2.24 56.68 13.50
N LEU A 53 -1.70 55.74 12.70
CA LEU A 53 -1.03 56.05 11.44
C LEU A 53 -2.00 56.73 10.46
N ARG A 54 -3.23 56.19 10.36
CA ARG A 54 -4.30 56.77 9.53
C ARG A 54 -4.67 58.19 9.98
N SER A 55 -4.83 58.42 11.28
CA SER A 55 -5.10 59.76 11.81
C SER A 55 -3.95 60.72 11.51
N LEU A 56 -2.71 60.27 11.64
CA LEU A 56 -1.54 61.09 11.33
C LEU A 56 -1.51 61.48 9.84
N PHE A 57 -1.77 60.54 8.93
CA PHE A 57 -1.82 60.83 7.49
C PHE A 57 -2.90 61.83 7.10
N GLY A 58 -4.01 61.92 7.85
CA GLY A 58 -5.03 62.95 7.64
C GLY A 58 -4.56 64.37 7.93
N SER A 59 -3.42 64.55 8.60
CA SER A 59 -2.86 65.86 8.97
C SER A 59 -1.54 66.19 8.27
N LEU A 60 -1.04 65.32 7.39
CA LEU A 60 0.24 65.49 6.71
C LEU A 60 0.10 65.88 5.24
N GLU A 61 1.12 66.57 4.73
CA GLU A 61 1.27 66.77 3.30
C GLU A 61 1.86 65.51 2.63
N ASP A 62 1.68 65.42 1.31
CA ASP A 62 2.05 64.24 0.53
C ASP A 62 3.53 63.83 0.66
N HIS A 63 4.43 64.81 0.63
CA HIS A 63 5.86 64.59 0.72
C HIS A 63 6.30 64.07 2.11
N GLU A 64 5.47 64.28 3.14
CA GLU A 64 5.69 63.81 4.51
C GLU A 64 5.15 62.40 4.69
N ILE A 65 3.95 62.14 4.17
CA ILE A 65 3.37 60.80 4.07
C ILE A 65 4.36 59.87 3.37
N PHE A 66 4.97 60.30 2.26
CA PHE A 66 5.99 59.54 1.56
C PHE A 66 7.17 59.13 2.46
N LYS A 67 7.65 60.04 3.31
CA LYS A 67 8.77 59.74 4.24
C LYS A 67 8.38 58.73 5.31
N VAL A 68 7.18 58.89 5.88
CA VAL A 68 6.66 57.94 6.88
C VAL A 68 6.47 56.56 6.25
N ILE A 69 5.89 56.48 5.04
CA ILE A 69 5.75 55.22 4.30
C ILE A 69 7.11 54.60 4.03
N LYS A 70 8.07 55.38 3.51
CA LYS A 70 9.42 54.88 3.24
C LYS A 70 10.08 54.30 4.49
N TYR A 71 9.93 54.96 5.64
CA TYR A 71 10.42 54.46 6.93
C TYR A 71 9.75 53.15 7.34
N ILE A 72 8.42 53.08 7.29
CA ILE A 72 7.68 51.87 7.64
C ILE A 72 8.07 50.70 6.73
N LEU A 73 8.25 50.94 5.42
CA LEU A 73 8.69 49.91 4.47
C LEU A 73 10.16 49.50 4.65
N SER A 74 11.02 50.35 5.22
CA SER A 74 12.41 49.99 5.54
C SER A 74 12.56 49.26 6.86
N GLU A 75 11.56 49.31 7.73
CA GLU A 75 11.57 48.69 9.07
C GLU A 75 10.52 47.57 9.15
N PRO A 76 10.89 46.30 8.85
CA PRO A 76 9.93 45.20 8.77
C PRO A 76 9.09 45.01 10.05
N GLN A 77 9.67 45.26 11.22
CA GLN A 77 8.97 45.16 12.49
C GLN A 77 7.83 46.19 12.60
N GLU A 78 8.06 47.42 12.14
CA GLU A 78 7.06 48.48 12.13
C GLU A 78 5.97 48.20 11.09
N PHE A 79 6.35 47.71 9.91
CA PHE A 79 5.39 47.26 8.89
C PHE A 79 4.45 46.18 9.44
N GLN A 80 5.01 45.12 10.04
CA GLN A 80 4.23 44.00 10.57
C GLN A 80 3.33 44.41 11.73
N ARG A 81 3.82 45.31 12.60
CA ARG A 81 3.07 45.83 13.75
C ARG A 81 1.90 46.73 13.34
N LEU A 82 2.11 47.59 12.34
CA LEU A 82 1.12 48.58 11.91
C LEU A 82 0.14 48.05 10.87
N ILE A 83 0.51 46.98 10.16
CA ILE A 83 -0.30 46.36 9.11
C ILE A 83 -0.34 44.86 9.39
N SER A 84 -1.13 44.45 10.38
CA SER A 84 -1.22 43.07 10.83
C SER A 84 -2.15 42.21 9.96
N THR A 85 -3.09 42.84 9.25
CA THR A 85 -4.11 42.17 8.43
C THR A 85 -4.32 42.81 7.05
N VAL A 86 -4.96 42.08 6.12
CA VAL A 86 -5.37 42.59 4.80
C VAL A 86 -6.37 43.76 4.93
N TYR A 87 -7.19 43.78 6.00
CA TYR A 87 -8.13 44.88 6.24
C TYR A 87 -7.40 46.18 6.56
N GLU A 88 -6.41 46.15 7.46
CA GLU A 88 -5.58 47.31 7.79
C GLU A 88 -4.75 47.77 6.59
N LEU A 89 -4.26 46.84 5.76
CA LEU A 89 -3.62 47.20 4.50
C LEU A 89 -4.57 47.97 3.57
N ASN A 90 -5.80 47.49 3.42
CA ASN A 90 -6.81 48.14 2.60
C ASN A 90 -7.15 49.54 3.14
N GLU A 91 -7.37 49.66 4.45
CA GLU A 91 -7.59 50.97 5.09
C GLU A 91 -6.39 51.90 4.87
N LEU A 92 -5.16 51.40 4.97
CA LEU A 92 -3.96 52.21 4.73
C LEU A 92 -3.93 52.72 3.30
N VAL A 93 -4.09 51.83 2.33
CA VAL A 93 -3.97 52.19 0.91
C VAL A 93 -5.08 53.14 0.48
N THR A 94 -6.30 52.99 1.00
CA THR A 94 -7.41 53.89 0.66
C THR A 94 -7.22 55.33 1.14
N VAL A 95 -6.36 55.57 2.14
CA VAL A 95 -6.00 56.93 2.58
C VAL A 95 -4.73 57.48 1.93
N LEU A 96 -3.98 56.66 1.19
CA LEU A 96 -2.78 57.06 0.49
C LEU A 96 -3.08 57.55 -0.94
N LYS A 97 -2.21 58.41 -1.46
CA LYS A 97 -2.19 58.71 -2.90
C LYS A 97 -1.75 57.47 -3.70
N PRO A 98 -2.16 57.35 -4.99
CA PRO A 98 -1.85 56.19 -5.83
C PRO A 98 -0.38 55.78 -5.85
N ASP A 99 0.55 56.72 -5.93
CA ASP A 99 2.00 56.40 -6.00
C ASP A 99 2.54 55.81 -4.68
N HIS A 100 2.02 56.25 -3.54
CA HIS A 100 2.40 55.74 -2.22
C HIS A 100 1.75 54.40 -1.93
N ALA A 101 0.47 54.26 -2.28
CA ALA A 101 -0.24 52.99 -2.26
C ALA A 101 0.48 51.93 -3.09
N GLN A 102 0.92 52.30 -4.31
CA GLN A 102 1.70 51.44 -5.19
C GLN A 102 2.99 50.95 -4.50
N SER A 103 3.73 51.85 -3.84
CA SER A 103 4.97 51.49 -3.12
C SER A 103 4.75 50.48 -2.00
N VAL A 104 3.66 50.62 -1.23
CA VAL A 104 3.27 49.67 -0.18
C VAL A 104 2.93 48.31 -0.77
N ILE A 105 2.14 48.29 -1.85
CA ILE A 105 1.75 47.05 -2.50
C ILE A 105 2.97 46.35 -3.12
N GLU A 106 3.86 47.08 -3.77
CA GLU A 106 5.09 46.54 -4.36
C GLU A 106 5.99 45.91 -3.30
N HIS A 107 6.15 46.55 -2.14
CA HIS A 107 6.90 45.97 -1.03
C HIS A 107 6.34 44.61 -0.58
N ILE A 108 5.01 44.48 -0.49
CA ILE A 108 4.37 43.21 -0.14
C ILE A 108 4.65 42.16 -1.23
N LEU A 109 4.53 42.54 -2.50
CA LEU A 109 4.76 41.60 -3.60
C LEU A 109 6.20 41.12 -3.72
N ASP A 110 7.15 42.00 -3.42
CA ASP A 110 8.58 41.70 -3.48
C ASP A 110 9.07 40.98 -2.20
N THR A 111 8.21 40.83 -1.19
CA THR A 111 8.51 40.18 0.10
C THR A 111 7.55 39.01 0.38
N PRO A 112 7.89 37.77 -0.06
CA PRO A 112 7.00 36.61 0.08
C PRO A 112 6.53 36.32 1.51
N THR A 113 7.35 36.63 2.52
CA THR A 113 6.98 36.46 3.93
C THR A 113 5.82 37.37 4.34
N GLU A 114 5.70 38.57 3.76
CA GLU A 114 4.59 39.49 4.03
C GLU A 114 3.30 39.01 3.37
N ILE A 115 3.37 38.46 2.16
CA ILE A 115 2.21 37.81 1.52
C ILE A 115 1.69 36.69 2.42
N ASN A 116 2.57 35.79 2.87
CA ASN A 116 2.22 34.67 3.74
C ASN A 116 1.67 35.10 5.10
N ARG A 117 2.14 36.22 5.64
CA ARG A 117 1.69 36.75 6.93
C ARG A 117 0.31 37.40 6.83
N LEU A 118 0.11 38.24 5.81
CA LEU A 118 -1.13 38.99 5.60
C LEU A 118 -2.24 38.07 5.10
N ILE A 119 -1.91 37.17 4.17
CA ILE A 119 -2.84 36.26 3.53
C ILE A 119 -2.74 34.91 4.21
N LYS A 120 -3.60 34.66 5.20
CA LYS A 120 -3.57 33.42 5.98
C LYS A 120 -4.38 32.29 5.35
N ASP A 121 -5.38 32.64 4.56
CA ASP A 121 -6.37 31.72 4.02
C ASP A 121 -6.97 32.23 2.69
N GLU A 122 -7.90 31.43 2.19
CA GLU A 122 -8.66 31.66 0.96
C GLU A 122 -9.44 32.99 0.99
N GLU A 123 -10.06 33.33 2.12
CA GLU A 123 -10.87 34.54 2.29
C GLU A 123 -9.99 35.80 2.30
N GLY A 124 -8.86 35.75 3.00
CA GLY A 124 -7.85 36.80 2.99
C GLY A 124 -7.31 37.05 1.58
N PHE A 125 -7.08 35.98 0.81
CA PHE A 125 -6.60 36.10 -0.57
C PHE A 125 -7.66 36.76 -1.47
N GLN A 126 -8.91 36.31 -1.38
CA GLN A 126 -10.01 36.90 -2.14
C GLN A 126 -10.23 38.37 -1.80
N THR A 127 -10.15 38.73 -0.52
CA THR A 127 -10.23 40.11 -0.03
C THR A 127 -9.11 40.96 -0.63
N PHE A 128 -7.88 40.43 -0.62
CA PHE A 128 -6.72 41.11 -1.18
C PHE A 128 -6.85 41.32 -2.70
N ILE A 129 -7.30 40.32 -3.46
CA ILE A 129 -7.51 40.46 -4.90
C ILE A 129 -8.60 41.48 -5.22
N ASN A 130 -9.75 41.41 -4.54
CA ASN A 130 -10.84 42.36 -4.74
C ASN A 130 -10.41 43.80 -4.45
N PHE A 131 -9.56 43.97 -3.43
CA PHE A 131 -8.93 45.24 -3.12
C PHE A 131 -8.04 45.74 -4.27
N LEU A 132 -7.21 44.89 -4.86
CA LEU A 132 -6.32 45.28 -5.97
C LEU A 132 -7.08 45.62 -7.25
N ASP A 133 -8.19 44.94 -7.51
CA ASP A 133 -9.10 45.27 -8.62
C ASP A 133 -9.70 46.67 -8.47
N ALA A 134 -10.18 46.99 -7.26
CA ALA A 134 -10.81 48.28 -6.98
C ALA A 134 -9.83 49.45 -7.17
N ASN A 135 -8.54 49.20 -6.97
CA ASN A 135 -7.48 50.21 -7.11
C ASN A 135 -6.81 50.22 -8.50
N GLY A 136 -7.39 49.55 -9.50
CA GLY A 136 -7.06 49.73 -10.93
C GLY A 136 -5.65 49.28 -11.32
N SER A 137 -5.10 48.28 -10.62
CA SER A 137 -3.68 48.03 -10.65
C SER A 137 -3.25 46.92 -11.62
N ASN A 138 -2.23 47.23 -12.44
CA ASN A 138 -1.43 46.27 -13.24
C ASN A 138 -0.75 45.19 -12.36
N ILE A 139 -0.84 45.37 -11.05
CA ILE A 139 -0.29 44.56 -9.98
C ILE A 139 -0.90 43.15 -9.99
N ILE A 140 -2.17 42.99 -10.36
CA ILE A 140 -2.82 41.66 -10.43
C ILE A 140 -1.97 40.71 -11.26
N ASP A 141 -1.47 41.16 -12.42
CA ASP A 141 -0.60 40.33 -13.26
C ASP A 141 0.72 39.99 -12.59
N ARG A 142 1.29 40.90 -11.77
CA ARG A 142 2.49 40.60 -10.97
C ARG A 142 2.20 39.57 -9.88
N ILE A 143 1.09 39.68 -9.16
CA ILE A 143 0.71 38.69 -8.13
C ILE A 143 0.54 37.33 -8.77
N PHE A 144 -0.31 37.24 -9.80
CA PHE A 144 -0.54 35.98 -10.49
C PHE A 144 0.69 35.51 -11.29
N SER A 145 1.70 36.36 -11.49
CA SER A 145 3.01 35.93 -11.99
C SER A 145 3.92 35.36 -10.91
N ALA A 146 3.79 35.83 -9.66
CA ALA A 146 4.49 35.30 -8.49
C ALA A 146 3.85 34.00 -7.97
N ILE A 147 2.52 33.86 -8.10
CA ILE A 147 1.75 32.68 -7.65
C ILE A 147 2.30 31.35 -8.21
N PRO A 148 2.67 31.23 -9.50
CA PRO A 148 3.33 30.03 -10.02
C PRO A 148 4.65 29.68 -9.34
N GLY A 149 5.31 30.63 -8.68
CA GLY A 149 6.52 30.43 -7.88
C GLY A 149 6.27 29.94 -6.45
N LEU A 150 5.03 30.04 -5.94
CA LEU A 150 4.65 29.50 -4.64
C LEU A 150 4.78 27.99 -4.60
N ASP A 151 5.03 27.43 -3.43
CA ASP A 151 4.90 25.99 -3.27
C ASP A 151 3.43 25.55 -3.42
N GLN A 152 3.19 24.24 -3.47
CA GLN A 152 1.86 23.76 -3.75
C GLN A 152 0.86 23.95 -2.61
N ASP A 153 1.35 23.87 -1.37
CA ASP A 153 0.49 24.02 -0.20
C ASP A 153 0.06 25.48 -0.06
N GLU A 154 0.97 26.42 -0.32
CA GLU A 154 0.68 27.85 -0.41
C GLU A 154 -0.29 28.19 -1.54
N PHE A 155 -0.07 27.63 -2.74
CA PHE A 155 -0.98 27.82 -3.87
C PHE A 155 -2.39 27.34 -3.54
N ASN A 156 -2.52 26.13 -2.98
CA ASN A 156 -3.79 25.56 -2.57
C ASN A 156 -4.45 26.36 -1.43
N ARG A 157 -3.65 26.87 -0.49
CA ARG A 157 -4.13 27.72 0.60
C ARG A 157 -4.80 29.00 0.09
N TYR A 158 -4.23 29.63 -0.94
CA TYR A 158 -4.75 30.88 -1.51
C TYR A 158 -5.89 30.68 -2.50
N MET A 159 -5.74 29.70 -3.40
CA MET A 159 -6.75 29.42 -4.42
C MET A 159 -7.90 28.58 -3.88
N GLY A 160 -7.84 28.12 -2.63
CA GLY A 160 -8.82 27.23 -2.05
C GLY A 160 -8.97 25.93 -2.82
N TYR A 161 -10.12 25.29 -2.64
CA TYR A 161 -10.55 24.24 -3.57
C TYR A 161 -10.97 24.86 -4.92
N TYR A 162 -11.01 24.02 -5.96
CA TYR A 162 -11.20 24.36 -7.38
C TYR A 162 -12.12 25.52 -7.73
N LYS A 163 -13.13 25.82 -6.92
CA LYS A 163 -14.07 26.93 -7.09
C LYS A 163 -13.38 28.29 -7.28
N ASN A 164 -12.42 28.69 -6.46
CA ASN A 164 -11.86 30.05 -6.64
C ASN A 164 -10.91 30.13 -7.82
N LEU A 165 -10.19 29.05 -8.13
CA LEU A 165 -9.44 28.96 -9.37
C LEU A 165 -10.35 29.21 -10.60
N LEU A 166 -11.58 28.67 -10.58
CA LEU A 166 -12.58 28.89 -11.62
C LEU A 166 -13.09 30.34 -11.63
N ILE A 167 -13.34 30.93 -10.46
CA ILE A 167 -13.70 32.34 -10.31
C ILE A 167 -12.61 33.25 -10.89
N PHE A 168 -11.36 33.06 -10.48
CA PHE A 168 -10.23 33.85 -10.93
C PHE A 168 -9.92 33.64 -12.42
N SER A 169 -10.03 32.41 -12.92
CA SER A 169 -9.83 32.14 -14.35
C SER A 169 -10.88 32.81 -15.22
N LYS A 170 -12.11 32.95 -14.73
CA LYS A 170 -13.17 33.72 -15.40
C LYS A 170 -12.90 35.22 -15.32
N LYS A 171 -12.50 35.70 -14.14
CA LYS A 171 -12.22 37.12 -13.89
C LYS A 171 -11.00 37.61 -14.67
N TYR A 172 -9.98 36.76 -14.85
CA TYR A 172 -8.73 37.07 -15.54
C TYR A 172 -8.40 36.05 -16.65
N PRO A 173 -9.07 36.14 -17.82
CA PRO A 173 -8.91 35.15 -18.89
C PRO A 173 -7.49 35.01 -19.44
N HIS A 174 -6.67 36.07 -19.41
CA HIS A 174 -5.28 36.05 -19.87
C HIS A 174 -4.35 35.28 -18.93
N LEU A 175 -4.72 35.13 -17.65
CA LEU A 175 -3.99 34.36 -16.64
C LEU A 175 -4.47 32.91 -16.52
N GLN A 176 -5.63 32.59 -17.11
CA GLN A 176 -6.25 31.27 -17.06
C GLN A 176 -5.27 30.13 -17.35
N GLY A 177 -4.49 30.22 -18.44
CA GLY A 177 -3.54 29.18 -18.81
C GLY A 177 -2.47 28.93 -17.74
N ARG A 178 -1.98 30.00 -17.08
CA ARG A 178 -0.96 29.90 -16.02
C ARG A 178 -1.55 29.29 -14.74
N LEU A 179 -2.75 29.71 -14.37
CA LEU A 179 -3.49 29.17 -13.22
C LEU A 179 -3.80 27.68 -13.36
N LEU A 180 -4.31 27.28 -14.54
CA LEU A 180 -4.57 25.87 -14.85
C LEU A 180 -3.28 25.06 -14.89
N ASN A 181 -2.21 25.57 -15.52
CA ASN A 181 -0.94 24.88 -15.58
C ASN A 181 -0.35 24.67 -14.19
N LYS A 182 -0.38 25.68 -13.30
CA LYS A 182 0.08 25.51 -11.93
C LYS A 182 -0.71 24.42 -11.22
N THR A 183 -2.04 24.52 -11.22
CA THR A 183 -2.96 23.54 -10.60
C THR A 183 -2.75 22.11 -11.12
N THR A 184 -2.48 21.96 -12.42
CA THR A 184 -2.34 20.63 -13.06
C THR A 184 -0.94 20.03 -12.97
N LEU A 185 0.08 20.87 -12.85
CA LEU A 185 1.45 20.44 -12.59
C LEU A 185 1.60 19.95 -11.15
N SER A 186 0.74 20.44 -10.26
CA SER A 186 0.91 20.30 -8.84
C SER A 186 -0.12 19.43 -8.12
N ASN A 187 -1.25 19.14 -8.75
CA ASN A 187 -2.12 18.03 -8.35
C ASN A 187 -1.36 16.71 -8.57
N ALA A 188 -0.71 16.25 -7.50
CA ALA A 188 0.16 15.07 -7.52
C ALA A 188 -0.61 13.77 -7.76
N ASN A 189 -1.92 13.75 -7.54
CA ASN A 189 -2.75 12.58 -7.76
C ASN A 189 -3.86 12.81 -8.80
N PHE A 190 -4.13 11.74 -9.55
CA PHE A 190 -5.11 11.73 -10.62
C PHE A 190 -6.54 11.99 -10.13
N SER A 191 -6.86 11.62 -8.89
CA SER A 191 -8.19 11.83 -8.29
C SER A 191 -8.51 13.32 -8.14
N GLN A 192 -7.55 14.13 -7.72
CA GLN A 192 -7.67 15.59 -7.63
C GLN A 192 -7.95 16.19 -9.00
N LEU A 193 -7.21 15.77 -10.03
CA LEU A 193 -7.45 16.23 -11.41
C LEU A 193 -8.89 15.94 -11.86
N LEU A 194 -9.47 14.80 -11.48
CA LEU A 194 -10.85 14.46 -11.83
C LEU A 194 -11.89 15.28 -11.08
N GLU A 195 -11.70 15.48 -9.79
CA GLU A 195 -12.56 16.38 -9.02
C GLU A 195 -12.49 17.80 -9.57
N PHE A 196 -11.32 18.23 -10.06
CA PHE A 196 -11.19 19.51 -10.74
C PHE A 196 -12.01 19.58 -12.01
N ILE A 197 -11.94 18.55 -12.85
CA ILE A 197 -12.70 18.49 -14.09
C ILE A 197 -14.20 18.45 -13.83
N LYS A 198 -14.65 17.67 -12.83
CA LYS A 198 -16.05 17.66 -12.39
C LYS A 198 -16.49 19.06 -11.95
N SER A 199 -15.63 19.75 -11.19
CA SER A 199 -15.88 21.12 -10.77
C SER A 199 -16.04 22.07 -11.97
N ILE A 200 -15.17 21.99 -12.99
CA ILE A 200 -15.28 22.79 -14.23
C ILE A 200 -16.63 22.58 -14.93
N ARG A 201 -17.15 21.36 -14.93
CA ARG A 201 -18.42 21.01 -15.59
C ARG A 201 -19.65 21.53 -14.85
N ILE A 202 -19.62 21.41 -13.53
CA ILE A 202 -20.77 21.76 -12.68
C ILE A 202 -20.80 23.26 -12.38
N TYR A 203 -19.67 23.95 -12.49
CA TYR A 203 -19.60 25.38 -12.21
C TYR A 203 -20.30 26.21 -13.30
N GLU A 204 -21.58 26.51 -13.06
CA GLU A 204 -22.46 27.28 -13.94
C GLU A 204 -21.92 28.66 -14.35
N PRO A 205 -21.19 29.41 -13.50
CA PRO A 205 -20.77 30.76 -13.87
C PRO A 205 -19.76 30.84 -15.02
N ILE A 206 -19.14 29.75 -15.47
CA ILE A 206 -18.21 29.77 -16.61
C ILE A 206 -18.96 29.56 -17.93
N ASP A 207 -18.71 30.42 -18.93
CA ASP A 207 -19.27 30.26 -20.26
C ASP A 207 -18.71 29.02 -20.98
N GLU A 208 -19.49 28.46 -21.91
CA GLU A 208 -19.15 27.19 -22.57
C GLU A 208 -17.82 27.26 -23.33
N SER A 209 -17.47 28.40 -23.93
CA SER A 209 -16.20 28.54 -24.67
C SER A 209 -15.00 28.45 -23.73
N THR A 210 -15.05 29.17 -22.61
CA THR A 210 -14.02 29.10 -21.57
C THR A 210 -13.95 27.71 -20.95
N ARG A 211 -15.09 27.06 -20.68
CA ARG A 211 -15.17 25.68 -20.20
C ARG A 211 -14.45 24.71 -21.15
N GLN A 212 -14.74 24.78 -22.44
CA GLN A 212 -14.12 23.91 -23.44
C GLN A 212 -12.61 24.16 -23.58
N ARG A 213 -12.15 25.43 -23.48
CA ARG A 213 -10.71 25.75 -23.45
C ARG A 213 -10.01 25.13 -22.23
N MET A 214 -10.62 25.24 -21.04
CA MET A 214 -10.08 24.60 -19.83
C MET A 214 -9.99 23.08 -20.00
N LEU A 215 -11.08 22.44 -20.38
CA LEU A 215 -11.15 20.99 -20.57
C LEU A 215 -10.14 20.49 -21.62
N THR A 216 -9.95 21.25 -22.70
CA THR A 216 -8.96 20.94 -23.73
C THR A 216 -7.53 21.03 -23.20
N SER A 217 -7.22 22.03 -22.36
CA SER A 217 -5.90 22.13 -21.71
C SER A 217 -5.66 20.96 -20.75
N LEU A 218 -6.69 20.50 -20.04
CA LEU A 218 -6.60 19.35 -19.13
C LEU A 218 -6.48 18.02 -19.86
N ARG A 219 -7.10 17.88 -21.02
CA ARG A 219 -7.10 16.66 -21.86
C ARG A 219 -5.70 16.12 -22.10
N ASN A 220 -4.74 16.97 -22.49
CA ASN A 220 -3.36 16.55 -22.71
C ASN A 220 -2.70 16.00 -21.44
N ARG A 221 -3.01 16.59 -20.28
CA ARG A 221 -2.46 16.17 -18.99
C ARG A 221 -3.09 14.87 -18.51
N ILE A 222 -4.41 14.71 -18.68
CA ILE A 222 -5.12 13.45 -18.42
C ILE A 222 -4.49 12.34 -19.26
N MET A 223 -4.25 12.60 -20.55
CA MET A 223 -3.57 11.65 -21.43
C MET A 223 -2.18 11.29 -20.88
N GLN A 224 -1.34 12.26 -20.50
CA GLN A 224 -0.05 11.96 -19.87
C GLN A 224 -0.17 11.08 -18.61
N PHE A 225 -1.17 11.34 -17.75
CA PHE A 225 -1.42 10.53 -16.55
C PHE A 225 -1.87 9.11 -16.89
N ILE A 226 -2.82 8.97 -17.82
CA ILE A 226 -3.29 7.68 -18.31
C ILE A 226 -2.12 6.88 -18.88
N LEU A 227 -1.26 7.52 -19.66
CA LEU A 227 -0.12 6.91 -20.32
C LEU A 227 1.05 6.60 -19.37
N ASN A 228 1.08 7.19 -18.17
CA ASN A 228 2.13 6.94 -17.20
C ASN A 228 1.93 5.59 -16.50
N GLU A 229 2.67 4.58 -16.94
CA GLU A 229 2.64 3.19 -16.42
C GLU A 229 2.89 3.08 -14.91
N ARG A 230 3.55 4.08 -14.29
CA ARG A 230 3.84 4.07 -12.84
C ARG A 230 2.64 4.41 -11.96
N GLN A 231 1.63 5.07 -12.51
CA GLN A 231 0.45 5.43 -11.72
C GLN A 231 -0.51 4.24 -11.69
N ALA A 232 -1.00 3.83 -10.52
CA ALA A 232 -2.06 2.84 -10.43
C ALA A 232 -3.43 3.53 -10.58
N ILE A 233 -3.99 3.52 -11.79
CA ILE A 233 -5.34 4.02 -12.07
C ILE A 233 -6.27 2.81 -12.15
N HIS A 234 -7.32 2.81 -11.33
CA HIS A 234 -8.33 1.74 -11.36
C HIS A 234 -9.10 1.75 -12.68
N PHE A 235 -9.48 0.58 -13.16
CA PHE A 235 -10.11 0.41 -14.48
C PHE A 235 -11.42 1.21 -14.64
N THR A 236 -12.32 1.12 -13.67
CA THR A 236 -13.61 1.83 -13.72
C THR A 236 -13.42 3.33 -13.87
N LEU A 237 -12.42 3.89 -13.18
CA LEU A 237 -12.04 5.29 -13.26
C LEU A 237 -11.45 5.63 -14.63
N PHE A 238 -10.60 4.76 -15.19
CA PHE A 238 -10.09 4.92 -16.56
C PHE A 238 -11.22 4.98 -17.59
N ILE A 239 -12.24 4.11 -17.49
CA ILE A 239 -13.37 4.11 -18.41
C ILE A 239 -14.23 5.35 -18.26
N GLU A 240 -14.58 5.72 -17.03
CA GLU A 240 -15.31 6.96 -16.75
C GLU A 240 -14.61 8.14 -17.42
N ILE A 241 -13.28 8.13 -17.40
CA ILE A 241 -12.48 9.22 -17.97
C ILE A 241 -12.44 9.19 -19.48
N ALA A 242 -12.17 8.01 -20.04
CA ALA A 242 -12.13 7.83 -21.47
C ALA A 242 -13.50 8.17 -22.09
N SER A 243 -14.60 7.74 -21.47
CA SER A 243 -15.95 8.02 -21.97
C SER A 243 -16.34 9.47 -21.81
N ASN A 244 -15.99 10.09 -20.67
CA ASN A 244 -16.49 11.41 -20.34
C ASN A 244 -15.60 12.52 -20.89
N PHE A 245 -14.28 12.36 -20.94
CA PHE A 245 -13.34 13.47 -21.18
C PHE A 245 -12.55 13.37 -22.49
N LEU A 246 -12.44 12.19 -23.09
CA LEU A 246 -11.70 12.01 -24.33
C LEU A 246 -12.63 12.07 -25.55
N SER A 247 -12.20 12.77 -26.60
CA SER A 247 -12.88 12.72 -27.89
C SER A 247 -12.88 11.30 -28.45
N ASP A 248 -13.73 11.01 -29.43
CA ASP A 248 -13.72 9.71 -30.13
C ASP A 248 -12.35 9.42 -30.76
N GLU A 249 -11.67 10.46 -31.26
CA GLU A 249 -10.33 10.37 -31.82
C GLU A 249 -9.28 9.99 -30.77
N ASP A 250 -9.32 10.63 -29.60
CA ASP A 250 -8.41 10.31 -28.48
C ASP A 250 -8.64 8.91 -27.96
N ARG A 251 -9.90 8.51 -27.78
CA ARG A 251 -10.23 7.15 -27.40
C ARG A 251 -9.66 6.17 -28.40
N THR A 252 -9.86 6.41 -29.70
CA THR A 252 -9.32 5.57 -30.77
C THR A 252 -7.79 5.52 -30.73
N SER A 253 -7.12 6.65 -30.51
CA SER A 253 -5.65 6.75 -30.43
C SER A 253 -5.11 6.00 -29.20
N LEU A 254 -5.73 6.21 -28.04
CA LEU A 254 -5.42 5.53 -26.79
C LEU A 254 -5.57 4.00 -26.96
N PHE A 255 -6.67 3.55 -27.59
CA PHE A 255 -6.89 2.13 -27.83
C PHE A 255 -5.90 1.53 -28.83
N LYS A 256 -5.58 2.22 -29.92
CA LYS A 256 -4.51 1.79 -30.85
C LYS A 256 -3.16 1.67 -30.14
N MET A 257 -2.88 2.55 -29.19
CA MET A 257 -1.66 2.44 -28.38
C MET A 257 -1.72 1.24 -27.43
N MET A 258 -2.85 1.00 -26.77
CA MET A 258 -3.06 -0.18 -25.92
C MET A 258 -2.90 -1.49 -26.68
N GLU A 259 -3.41 -1.58 -27.91
CA GLU A 259 -3.23 -2.76 -28.78
C GLU A 259 -1.76 -3.09 -29.04
N ASN A 260 -0.87 -2.09 -29.00
CA ASN A 260 0.55 -2.25 -29.30
C ASN A 260 1.45 -2.28 -28.06
N ASN A 261 0.94 -2.01 -26.86
CA ASN A 261 1.73 -1.97 -25.62
C ASN A 261 1.25 -3.02 -24.60
N ARG A 262 1.94 -4.16 -24.60
CA ARG A 262 1.68 -5.30 -23.69
C ARG A 262 1.91 -4.96 -22.22
N GLN A 263 2.95 -4.17 -21.92
CA GLN A 263 3.27 -3.79 -20.54
C GLN A 263 2.17 -2.90 -19.97
N PHE A 264 1.66 -1.97 -20.78
CA PHE A 264 0.50 -1.15 -20.42
C PHE A 264 -0.72 -2.01 -20.05
N LEU A 265 -1.08 -2.99 -20.87
CA LEU A 265 -2.21 -3.89 -20.58
C LEU A 265 -2.01 -4.66 -19.27
N LYS A 266 -0.82 -5.19 -19.01
CA LYS A 266 -0.51 -5.89 -17.75
C LYS A 266 -0.55 -4.97 -16.54
N ALA A 267 -0.07 -3.73 -16.68
CA ALA A 267 -0.06 -2.74 -15.61
C ALA A 267 -1.48 -2.24 -15.27
N ARG A 268 -2.36 -2.15 -16.28
CA ARG A 268 -3.70 -1.57 -16.16
C ARG A 268 -4.81 -2.55 -15.89
N ILE A 269 -4.64 -3.81 -16.27
CA ILE A 269 -5.64 -4.85 -16.12
C ILE A 269 -5.02 -5.94 -15.26
N LYS A 270 -5.51 -6.06 -14.03
CA LYS A 270 -4.96 -6.99 -13.02
C LYS A 270 -5.77 -8.29 -12.95
N THR A 271 -7.04 -8.23 -13.33
CA THR A 271 -8.00 -9.34 -13.19
C THR A 271 -8.74 -9.62 -14.50
N LEU A 272 -9.32 -10.82 -14.61
CA LEU A 272 -10.15 -11.18 -15.75
C LEU A 272 -11.44 -10.35 -15.80
N ASP A 273 -12.03 -10.03 -14.64
CA ASP A 273 -13.25 -9.20 -14.58
C ASP A 273 -13.00 -7.78 -15.10
N GLU A 274 -11.84 -7.21 -14.79
CA GLU A 274 -11.40 -5.93 -15.37
C GLU A 274 -11.24 -6.05 -16.89
N LEU A 275 -10.66 -7.15 -17.39
CA LEU A 275 -10.55 -7.38 -18.84
C LEU A 275 -11.94 -7.47 -19.49
N ILE A 276 -12.86 -8.23 -18.91
CA ILE A 276 -14.24 -8.36 -19.42
C ILE A 276 -14.92 -6.99 -19.41
N GLY A 277 -14.73 -6.21 -18.35
CA GLY A 277 -15.18 -4.83 -18.27
C GLY A 277 -14.62 -3.99 -19.42
N TYR A 278 -13.33 -4.10 -19.70
CA TYR A 278 -12.66 -3.42 -20.84
C TYR A 278 -13.34 -3.76 -22.16
N LEU A 279 -13.52 -5.05 -22.41
CA LEU A 279 -14.11 -5.54 -23.66
C LEU A 279 -15.57 -5.10 -23.84
N LYS A 280 -16.32 -4.91 -22.74
CA LYS A 280 -17.71 -4.40 -22.78
C LYS A 280 -17.80 -2.91 -23.09
N CYS A 281 -16.83 -2.13 -22.64
CA CYS A 281 -16.81 -0.68 -22.85
C CYS A 281 -16.22 -0.27 -24.22
N LEU A 282 -15.51 -1.19 -24.88
CA LEU A 282 -14.90 -0.99 -26.18
C LEU A 282 -15.92 -1.15 -27.33
N PRO A 283 -15.76 -0.41 -28.45
CA PRO A 283 -16.42 -0.74 -29.70
C PRO A 283 -16.12 -2.18 -30.10
N ALA A 284 -17.13 -2.92 -30.58
CA ALA A 284 -17.05 -4.37 -30.82
C ALA A 284 -15.80 -4.81 -31.64
N GLN A 285 -15.38 -3.99 -32.61
CA GLN A 285 -14.19 -4.24 -33.42
C GLN A 285 -12.89 -4.18 -32.59
N LEU A 286 -12.77 -3.23 -31.67
CA LEU A 286 -11.61 -3.09 -30.79
C LEU A 286 -11.63 -4.15 -29.69
N SER A 287 -12.80 -4.49 -29.15
CA SER A 287 -12.94 -5.61 -28.21
C SER A 287 -12.44 -6.91 -28.83
N TYR A 288 -12.85 -7.18 -30.07
CA TYR A 288 -12.40 -8.36 -30.81
C TYR A 288 -10.87 -8.37 -31.00
N ARG A 289 -10.28 -7.25 -31.43
CA ARG A 289 -8.83 -7.15 -31.67
C ARG A 289 -8.02 -7.29 -30.38
N LEU A 290 -8.42 -6.63 -29.30
CA LEU A 290 -7.77 -6.76 -28.00
C LEU A 290 -7.88 -8.18 -27.45
N PHE A 291 -9.05 -8.80 -27.57
CA PHE A 291 -9.24 -10.17 -27.10
C PHE A 291 -8.42 -11.17 -27.93
N HIS A 292 -8.39 -11.00 -29.25
CA HIS A 292 -7.54 -11.79 -30.14
C HIS A 292 -6.05 -11.61 -29.82
N LEU A 293 -5.60 -10.40 -29.48
CA LEU A 293 -4.24 -10.15 -29.00
C LEU A 293 -3.94 -10.96 -27.74
N ILE A 294 -4.85 -10.96 -26.76
CA ILE A 294 -4.69 -11.70 -25.50
C ILE A 294 -4.65 -13.20 -25.72
N LEU A 295 -5.48 -13.74 -26.63
CA LEU A 295 -5.46 -15.17 -26.96
C LEU A 295 -4.15 -15.61 -27.63
N ASN A 296 -3.58 -14.77 -28.50
CA ASN A 296 -2.37 -15.11 -29.25
C ASN A 296 -1.07 -14.76 -28.50
N ASP A 297 -1.14 -13.92 -27.47
CA ASP A 297 0.00 -13.59 -26.63
C ASP A 297 0.01 -14.47 -25.37
N SER A 298 0.95 -15.42 -25.33
CA SER A 298 1.05 -16.38 -24.22
C SER A 298 1.25 -15.74 -22.85
N GLU A 299 1.88 -14.56 -22.78
CA GLU A 299 2.10 -13.89 -21.50
C GLU A 299 0.85 -13.17 -21.01
N LEU A 300 0.15 -12.47 -21.90
CA LEU A 300 -1.15 -11.85 -21.57
C LEU A 300 -2.19 -12.92 -21.24
N PHE A 301 -2.23 -14.00 -22.02
CA PHE A 301 -3.12 -15.14 -21.78
C PHE A 301 -2.92 -15.70 -20.36
N ARG A 302 -1.67 -16.01 -19.97
CA ARG A 302 -1.36 -16.51 -18.61
C ARG A 302 -1.66 -15.50 -17.52
N HIS A 303 -1.46 -14.20 -17.80
CA HIS A 303 -1.73 -13.14 -16.83
C HIS A 303 -3.22 -13.02 -16.50
N PHE A 304 -4.09 -13.13 -17.51
CA PHE A 304 -5.54 -12.97 -17.37
C PHE A 304 -6.29 -14.28 -17.09
N ILE A 305 -5.87 -15.38 -17.71
CA ILE A 305 -6.52 -16.69 -17.61
C ILE A 305 -5.63 -17.58 -16.73
N ARG A 306 -5.82 -17.42 -15.42
CA ARG A 306 -4.97 -18.05 -14.41
C ARG A 306 -5.32 -19.49 -14.14
N ASN A 307 -6.54 -19.93 -14.45
CA ASN A 307 -6.94 -21.33 -14.34
C ASN A 307 -8.05 -21.72 -15.32
N ASN A 308 -8.24 -23.04 -15.47
CA ASN A 308 -9.32 -23.59 -16.28
C ASN A 308 -10.69 -23.08 -15.81
N ASP A 309 -10.89 -22.85 -14.50
CA ASP A 309 -12.16 -22.34 -13.97
C ASP A 309 -12.45 -20.88 -14.44
N THR A 310 -11.41 -20.05 -14.60
CA THR A 310 -11.52 -18.69 -15.18
C THR A 310 -11.74 -18.73 -16.69
N LEU A 311 -11.16 -19.72 -17.38
CA LEU A 311 -11.48 -19.96 -18.79
C LEU A 311 -12.94 -20.45 -18.95
N TYR A 312 -13.38 -21.32 -18.06
CA TYR A 312 -14.76 -21.82 -18.00
C TYR A 312 -15.76 -20.76 -17.53
N SER A 313 -15.35 -19.73 -16.77
CA SER A 313 -16.23 -18.60 -16.47
C SER A 313 -16.42 -17.64 -17.66
N LEU A 314 -15.49 -17.64 -18.63
CA LEU A 314 -15.68 -16.99 -19.93
C LEU A 314 -16.63 -17.78 -20.83
N TYR A 315 -16.73 -19.08 -20.59
CA TYR A 315 -17.78 -19.92 -21.15
C TYR A 315 -19.08 -19.57 -20.39
N PRO A 316 -20.15 -19.09 -21.06
CA PRO A 316 -21.40 -18.85 -20.36
C PRO A 316 -21.86 -20.18 -19.76
N GLN A 317 -21.86 -20.29 -18.43
CA GLN A 317 -22.48 -21.40 -17.71
C GLN A 317 -23.99 -21.31 -17.89
N THR A 318 -24.48 -21.74 -19.04
CA THR A 318 -25.88 -22.08 -19.26
C THR A 318 -25.95 -23.58 -19.39
N GLU A 319 -26.05 -24.26 -18.25
CA GLU A 319 -26.59 -25.61 -18.26
C GLU A 319 -28.08 -25.58 -18.64
N PHE A 320 -28.47 -26.58 -19.44
CA PHE A 320 -29.83 -26.96 -19.84
C PHE A 320 -30.52 -26.18 -20.97
N SER A 321 -30.18 -26.56 -22.20
CA SER A 321 -31.13 -26.98 -23.24
C SER A 321 -32.44 -26.17 -23.37
N LYS A 322 -32.37 -24.93 -23.88
CA LYS A 322 -33.28 -24.39 -24.91
C LYS A 322 -32.89 -22.94 -25.26
N PRO A 323 -32.69 -22.59 -26.55
CA PRO A 323 -32.26 -21.25 -26.97
C PRO A 323 -33.26 -20.11 -26.70
N GLU A 324 -34.48 -20.41 -26.27
CA GLU A 324 -35.60 -19.46 -26.28
C GLU A 324 -35.71 -18.62 -24.99
N ASN A 325 -35.14 -19.05 -23.87
CA ASN A 325 -35.30 -18.36 -22.58
C ASN A 325 -34.27 -17.24 -22.31
N ALA A 326 -33.12 -17.23 -22.99
CA ALA A 326 -32.10 -16.18 -22.85
C ALA A 326 -32.54 -14.82 -23.46
N LEU A 327 -33.56 -14.84 -24.34
CA LEU A 327 -34.10 -13.65 -25.00
C LEU A 327 -35.07 -12.84 -24.12
N LEU A 328 -35.59 -13.42 -23.02
CA LEU A 328 -36.52 -12.74 -22.12
C LEU A 328 -35.80 -11.97 -21.01
N ALA A 329 -34.81 -12.57 -20.34
CA ALA A 329 -34.07 -11.93 -19.25
C ALA A 329 -33.24 -10.71 -19.69
N THR A 330 -32.74 -10.71 -20.94
CA THR A 330 -31.98 -9.58 -21.48
C THR A 330 -32.89 -8.43 -21.95
N ARG A 331 -34.17 -8.70 -22.21
CA ARG A 331 -35.14 -7.71 -22.72
C ARG A 331 -35.69 -6.81 -21.61
N GLU A 332 -35.76 -7.32 -20.38
CA GLU A 332 -36.18 -6.58 -19.18
C GLU A 332 -35.08 -5.67 -18.62
N GLN A 333 -33.81 -6.04 -18.75
CA GLN A 333 -32.69 -5.18 -18.36
C GLN A 333 -32.35 -4.11 -19.41
N LEU A 334 -32.64 -4.35 -20.70
CA LEU A 334 -32.42 -3.38 -21.78
C LEU A 334 -33.59 -2.40 -21.99
N SER A 335 -34.78 -2.64 -21.42
CA SER A 335 -35.88 -1.65 -21.45
C SER A 335 -35.62 -0.41 -20.59
N ASN A 336 -34.67 -0.47 -19.65
CA ASN A 336 -34.29 0.64 -18.77
C ASN A 336 -33.20 1.56 -19.34
N LEU A 337 -32.67 1.26 -20.54
CA LEU A 337 -31.62 2.04 -21.21
C LEU A 337 -32.07 2.63 -22.56
N LYS A 338 -33.35 3.00 -22.67
CA LYS A 338 -33.89 3.72 -23.84
C LYS A 338 -33.49 5.21 -23.82
N SER A 339 -32.22 5.51 -24.03
CA SER A 339 -31.80 6.87 -24.37
C SER A 339 -30.47 6.92 -25.13
N PHE A 340 -30.20 6.02 -26.09
CA PHE A 340 -29.13 6.24 -27.07
C PHE A 340 -29.51 5.62 -28.42
N SER A 341 -29.95 6.46 -29.36
CA SER A 341 -30.12 6.12 -30.77
C SER A 341 -28.97 6.70 -31.58
N ILE A 342 -27.93 5.90 -31.87
CA ILE A 342 -26.93 6.26 -32.89
C ILE A 342 -26.61 4.98 -33.68
N PHE A 343 -26.46 5.15 -35.01
CA PHE A 343 -26.28 4.17 -36.09
C PHE A 343 -27.55 3.74 -36.84
N SER A 344 -28.06 4.68 -37.65
CA SER A 344 -28.65 4.34 -38.95
C SER A 344 -27.51 4.03 -39.95
N GLY A 345 -27.69 2.95 -40.71
CA GLY A 345 -26.61 2.26 -41.41
C GLY A 345 -26.11 2.90 -42.70
N LYS A 346 -24.84 2.60 -43.02
CA LYS A 346 -24.32 2.35 -44.37
C LYS A 346 -23.19 1.31 -44.29
N PRO A 347 -23.15 0.28 -45.16
CA PRO A 347 -22.02 -0.64 -45.22
C PRO A 347 -20.86 0.01 -45.98
N MET A 348 -19.65 -0.03 -45.39
CA MET A 348 -18.40 0.39 -46.02
C MET A 348 -17.86 -0.73 -46.93
N GLY A 349 -17.35 -0.36 -48.10
CA GLY A 349 -16.91 -1.26 -49.18
C GLY A 349 -15.65 -2.07 -48.88
N SER A 350 -15.56 -3.22 -49.55
CA SER A 350 -14.66 -4.36 -49.36
C SER A 350 -13.16 -4.16 -49.67
N HIS A 351 -12.71 -2.97 -50.07
CA HIS A 351 -11.36 -2.80 -50.64
C HIS A 351 -10.22 -2.53 -49.65
N LEU A 352 -10.50 -2.27 -48.38
CA LEU A 352 -9.48 -2.03 -47.34
C LEU A 352 -9.06 -3.28 -46.54
N TRP A 353 -9.69 -4.44 -46.77
CA TRP A 353 -9.55 -5.62 -45.92
C TRP A 353 -8.51 -6.65 -46.37
N GLN A 354 -8.03 -6.58 -47.62
CA GLN A 354 -7.13 -7.59 -48.18
C GLN A 354 -5.66 -7.46 -47.77
N SER A 355 -5.23 -6.36 -47.15
CA SER A 355 -3.81 -6.11 -46.82
C SER A 355 -3.33 -6.65 -45.46
N THR A 356 -4.19 -7.25 -44.63
CA THR A 356 -3.85 -7.52 -43.21
C THR A 356 -3.75 -9.01 -42.82
N LEU A 357 -3.82 -9.96 -43.75
CA LEU A 357 -3.89 -11.41 -43.44
C LEU A 357 -2.70 -12.24 -43.97
N GLN A 358 -1.48 -11.74 -43.79
CA GLN A 358 -0.26 -12.58 -43.85
C GLN A 358 0.17 -12.98 -42.44
N TYR A 359 -0.55 -13.91 -41.82
CA TYR A 359 -0.04 -14.68 -40.68
C TYR A 359 -0.23 -16.17 -40.97
N GLU A 360 0.88 -16.83 -41.27
CA GLU A 360 1.04 -18.27 -41.41
C GLU A 360 1.12 -18.86 -40.00
N LYS A 361 0.19 -19.79 -39.67
CA LYS A 361 0.23 -20.79 -38.57
C LYS A 361 -1.17 -21.24 -38.08
N VAL A 362 -2.25 -20.76 -38.69
CA VAL A 362 -3.60 -21.29 -38.42
C VAL A 362 -4.09 -22.11 -39.62
N SER A 363 -4.63 -23.29 -39.35
CA SER A 363 -5.27 -24.18 -40.34
C SER A 363 -6.23 -23.40 -41.25
N PRO A 364 -6.17 -23.58 -42.58
CA PRO A 364 -7.09 -22.95 -43.53
C PRO A 364 -8.57 -23.19 -43.20
N ASP A 365 -8.88 -24.34 -42.58
CA ASP A 365 -10.23 -24.75 -42.19
C ASP A 365 -10.75 -23.99 -40.95
N LEU A 366 -9.86 -23.59 -40.04
CA LEU A 366 -10.21 -22.74 -38.90
C LEU A 366 -10.41 -21.28 -39.34
N LYS A 367 -9.59 -20.80 -40.31
CA LYS A 367 -9.75 -19.46 -40.90
C LYS A 367 -11.10 -19.31 -41.61
N SER A 368 -11.56 -20.32 -42.33
CA SER A 368 -12.86 -20.29 -43.02
C SER A 368 -14.04 -20.37 -42.05
N LYS A 369 -13.95 -21.18 -40.98
CA LYS A 369 -14.98 -21.27 -39.93
C LYS A 369 -15.10 -19.99 -39.09
N LEU A 370 -13.97 -19.39 -38.70
CA LEU A 370 -13.91 -18.09 -38.01
C LEU A 370 -14.44 -16.94 -38.89
N HIS A 371 -14.21 -16.99 -40.21
CA HIS A 371 -14.69 -16.00 -41.18
C HIS A 371 -16.22 -16.02 -41.32
N LEU A 372 -16.85 -17.19 -41.31
CA LEU A 372 -18.32 -17.30 -41.45
C LEU A 372 -19.09 -16.86 -40.20
N GLN A 373 -18.54 -17.12 -39.00
CA GLN A 373 -19.22 -16.85 -37.73
C GLN A 373 -19.05 -15.41 -37.24
N SER A 374 -17.90 -14.78 -37.48
CA SER A 374 -17.63 -13.38 -37.06
C SER A 374 -18.40 -12.33 -37.87
N VAL A 375 -18.71 -12.61 -39.14
CA VAL A 375 -19.41 -11.67 -40.04
C VAL A 375 -20.93 -11.67 -39.82
N THR A 376 -21.52 -12.73 -39.26
CA THR A 376 -22.98 -12.89 -39.23
C THR A 376 -23.63 -12.81 -37.85
N ARG A 377 -22.88 -12.94 -36.74
CA ARG A 377 -23.48 -12.91 -35.39
C ARG A 377 -22.59 -12.24 -34.36
N GLY A 378 -22.82 -10.95 -34.12
CA GLY A 378 -22.26 -10.21 -32.98
C GLY A 378 -22.85 -10.66 -31.64
N LYS A 379 -22.57 -11.90 -31.20
CA LYS A 379 -23.00 -12.43 -29.90
C LYS A 379 -21.87 -13.21 -29.21
N PRO A 380 -21.81 -13.21 -27.86
CA PRO A 380 -20.84 -13.97 -27.04
C PRO A 380 -20.83 -15.49 -27.27
N LYS A 381 -21.79 -16.03 -28.03
CA LYS A 381 -21.85 -17.44 -28.43
C LYS A 381 -20.64 -17.88 -29.27
N ALA A 382 -20.04 -16.97 -30.03
CA ALA A 382 -18.85 -17.27 -30.84
C ALA A 382 -17.60 -17.55 -30.00
N LEU A 383 -17.50 -16.97 -28.80
CA LEU A 383 -16.32 -17.14 -27.95
C LEU A 383 -16.24 -18.54 -27.35
N ALA A 384 -17.37 -19.04 -26.86
CA ALA A 384 -17.51 -20.39 -26.33
C ALA A 384 -17.16 -21.45 -27.39
N GLU A 385 -17.67 -21.29 -28.62
CA GLU A 385 -17.40 -22.21 -29.73
C GLU A 385 -15.90 -22.23 -30.10
N ILE A 386 -15.23 -21.07 -30.15
CA ILE A 386 -13.79 -20.97 -30.46
C ILE A 386 -12.94 -21.64 -29.37
N ILE A 387 -13.25 -21.41 -28.09
CA ILE A 387 -12.53 -22.06 -26.98
C ILE A 387 -12.74 -23.58 -27.04
N GLY A 388 -13.95 -24.04 -27.35
CA GLY A 388 -14.26 -25.46 -27.54
C GLY A 388 -13.44 -26.11 -28.65
N ASP A 389 -13.33 -25.46 -29.80
CA ASP A 389 -12.58 -25.97 -30.96
C ASP A 389 -11.07 -26.09 -30.68
N VAL A 390 -10.47 -25.10 -30.01
CA VAL A 390 -9.04 -25.12 -29.64
C VAL A 390 -8.73 -26.26 -28.67
N VAL A 391 -9.60 -26.49 -27.68
CA VAL A 391 -9.42 -27.58 -26.71
C VAL A 391 -9.55 -28.95 -27.40
N ALA A 392 -10.53 -29.10 -28.29
CA ALA A 392 -10.73 -30.34 -29.05
C ALA A 392 -9.58 -30.66 -30.01
N GLU A 393 -8.94 -29.64 -30.60
CA GLU A 393 -7.78 -29.80 -31.48
C GLU A 393 -6.53 -30.25 -30.71
N GLU A 394 -6.23 -29.63 -29.57
CA GLU A 394 -5.10 -30.04 -28.71
C GLU A 394 -5.24 -31.50 -28.25
N GLU A 395 -6.47 -31.90 -27.85
CA GLU A 395 -6.79 -33.28 -27.47
C GLU A 395 -6.55 -34.26 -28.61
N THR A 396 -7.16 -33.98 -29.77
CA THR A 396 -7.11 -34.86 -30.95
C THR A 396 -5.66 -35.03 -31.41
N HIS A 397 -4.87 -33.96 -31.37
CA HIS A 397 -3.46 -34.00 -31.71
C HIS A 397 -2.67 -34.90 -30.75
N PHE A 398 -2.86 -34.77 -29.43
CA PHE A 398 -2.16 -35.60 -28.45
C PHE A 398 -2.52 -37.09 -28.58
N LEU A 399 -3.82 -37.41 -28.70
CA LEU A 399 -4.31 -38.79 -28.84
C LEU A 399 -3.78 -39.46 -30.11
N ASN A 400 -3.84 -38.78 -31.25
CA ASN A 400 -3.33 -39.31 -32.51
C ASN A 400 -1.81 -39.53 -32.44
N THR A 401 -1.09 -38.63 -31.77
CA THR A 401 0.36 -38.74 -31.60
C THR A 401 0.71 -39.94 -30.70
N LEU A 402 -0.07 -40.17 -29.65
CA LEU A 402 0.08 -41.32 -28.74
C LEU A 402 -0.19 -42.65 -29.45
N GLN A 403 -1.31 -42.75 -30.16
CA GLN A 403 -1.70 -43.96 -30.91
C GLN A 403 -0.69 -44.31 -32.01
N ASN A 404 -0.16 -43.30 -32.70
CA ASN A 404 0.86 -43.48 -33.73
C ASN A 404 2.29 -43.62 -33.18
N ARG A 405 2.47 -43.57 -31.85
CA ARG A 405 3.77 -43.73 -31.16
C ARG A 405 4.86 -42.76 -31.65
N HIS A 406 4.49 -41.53 -32.01
CA HIS A 406 5.45 -40.51 -32.46
C HIS A 406 6.25 -39.93 -31.27
N LYS A 407 7.32 -40.64 -30.86
CA LYS A 407 8.11 -40.33 -29.65
C LYS A 407 8.59 -38.87 -29.55
N HIS A 408 9.12 -38.31 -30.64
CA HIS A 408 9.62 -36.92 -30.65
C HIS A 408 8.50 -35.91 -30.37
N VAL A 409 7.36 -36.07 -31.04
CA VAL A 409 6.21 -35.16 -30.90
C VAL A 409 5.57 -35.30 -29.52
N LEU A 410 5.46 -36.52 -28.97
CA LEU A 410 4.99 -36.74 -27.59
C LEU A 410 5.92 -36.10 -26.56
N THR A 411 7.24 -36.21 -26.75
CA THR A 411 8.24 -35.60 -25.87
C THR A 411 8.06 -34.08 -25.87
N GLU A 412 7.93 -33.47 -27.05
CA GLU A 412 7.72 -32.02 -27.19
C GLU A 412 6.39 -31.56 -26.56
N ILE A 413 5.29 -32.30 -26.77
CA ILE A 413 3.98 -31.97 -26.19
C ILE A 413 4.06 -32.04 -24.66
N VAL A 414 4.61 -33.12 -24.10
CA VAL A 414 4.71 -33.32 -22.65
C VAL A 414 5.67 -32.31 -22.02
N GLU A 415 6.80 -32.02 -22.65
CA GLU A 415 7.77 -31.03 -22.17
C GLU A 415 7.19 -29.62 -22.12
N LYS A 416 6.41 -29.23 -23.14
CA LYS A 416 5.69 -27.95 -23.14
C LYS A 416 4.52 -27.92 -22.15
N ALA A 417 3.93 -29.07 -21.82
CA ALA A 417 2.81 -29.17 -20.91
C ALA A 417 3.24 -29.17 -19.44
N ILE A 418 4.39 -29.77 -19.08
CA ILE A 418 4.89 -29.85 -17.69
C ILE A 418 4.90 -28.51 -16.93
N PRO A 419 5.38 -27.37 -17.49
CA PRO A 419 5.35 -26.09 -16.79
C PRO A 419 3.94 -25.45 -16.75
N ASP A 420 2.96 -26.02 -17.44
CA ASP A 420 1.59 -25.53 -17.56
C ASP A 420 0.59 -26.59 -17.06
N HIS A 421 0.32 -26.58 -15.75
CA HIS A 421 -0.59 -27.52 -15.11
C HIS A 421 -1.99 -27.57 -15.77
N PHE A 422 -2.45 -26.47 -16.37
CA PHE A 422 -3.73 -26.43 -17.07
C PHE A 422 -3.69 -27.17 -18.38
N ARG A 423 -2.59 -27.03 -19.13
CA ARG A 423 -2.39 -27.79 -20.35
C ARG A 423 -2.27 -29.29 -20.07
N LEU A 424 -1.61 -29.67 -18.97
CA LEU A 424 -1.60 -31.06 -18.50
C LEU A 424 -3.01 -31.55 -18.16
N GLU A 425 -3.76 -30.79 -17.36
CA GLU A 425 -5.17 -31.12 -17.05
C GLU A 425 -5.99 -31.34 -18.31
N ARG A 426 -5.89 -30.46 -19.31
CA ARG A 426 -6.59 -30.62 -20.59
C ARG A 426 -6.19 -31.91 -21.30
N ILE A 427 -4.89 -32.17 -21.41
CA ILE A 427 -4.34 -33.36 -22.07
C ILE A 427 -4.85 -34.67 -21.43
N PHE A 428 -4.94 -34.72 -20.09
CA PHE A 428 -5.31 -35.94 -19.36
C PHE A 428 -6.81 -36.06 -18.99
N ASN A 429 -7.54 -34.95 -18.80
CA ASN A 429 -8.98 -34.97 -18.47
C ASN A 429 -9.85 -35.48 -19.62
N CYS A 430 -9.37 -35.47 -20.86
CA CYS A 430 -10.06 -36.04 -22.01
C CYS A 430 -10.37 -37.55 -21.85
N PHE A 431 -9.65 -38.26 -20.98
CA PHE A 431 -9.89 -39.68 -20.69
C PHE A 431 -10.99 -39.95 -19.64
N LEU A 432 -11.31 -38.96 -18.78
CA LEU A 432 -12.43 -39.08 -17.85
C LEU A 432 -13.77 -39.26 -18.57
N LEU A 433 -13.92 -38.62 -19.73
CA LEU A 433 -15.13 -38.71 -20.55
C LEU A 433 -15.36 -40.13 -21.14
N LYS A 434 -14.35 -41.01 -21.12
CA LYS A 434 -14.42 -42.39 -21.64
C LYS A 434 -14.35 -43.46 -20.54
N SER A 435 -14.39 -43.07 -19.26
CA SER A 435 -14.38 -43.99 -18.10
C SER A 435 -13.23 -45.02 -18.09
N ARG A 436 -12.07 -44.69 -18.67
CA ARG A 436 -10.87 -45.56 -18.64
C ARG A 436 -9.66 -44.78 -18.14
N PRO A 437 -8.89 -45.32 -17.18
CA PRO A 437 -7.67 -44.67 -16.71
C PRO A 437 -6.64 -44.57 -17.85
N PHE A 438 -5.95 -43.44 -17.93
CA PHE A 438 -4.95 -43.20 -18.97
C PHE A 438 -3.78 -44.20 -18.85
N PRO A 439 -3.36 -44.87 -19.94
CA PRO A 439 -2.29 -45.87 -19.89
C PRO A 439 -0.91 -45.21 -19.83
N LEU A 440 -0.51 -44.71 -18.65
CA LEU A 440 0.80 -44.08 -18.45
C LEU A 440 1.97 -44.96 -18.86
N LYS A 441 1.82 -46.28 -18.73
CA LYS A 441 2.84 -47.25 -19.14
C LYS A 441 3.19 -47.11 -20.63
N GLU A 442 2.20 -46.86 -21.48
CA GLU A 442 2.42 -46.65 -22.91
C GLU A 442 3.12 -45.30 -23.14
N LEU A 443 2.63 -44.22 -22.52
CA LEU A 443 3.25 -42.90 -22.63
C LEU A 443 4.72 -42.91 -22.15
N PHE A 444 5.02 -43.55 -21.01
CA PHE A 444 6.35 -43.59 -20.41
C PHE A 444 7.33 -44.44 -21.21
N SER A 445 6.82 -45.39 -22.01
CA SER A 445 7.65 -46.12 -22.98
C SER A 445 8.04 -45.29 -24.21
N LEU A 446 7.38 -44.14 -24.40
CA LEU A 446 7.52 -43.28 -25.58
C LEU A 446 8.24 -41.94 -25.28
N ILE A 447 8.42 -41.58 -24.00
CA ILE A 447 9.09 -40.34 -23.58
C ILE A 447 10.35 -40.61 -22.74
N PRO A 448 11.30 -39.66 -22.65
CA PRO A 448 12.47 -39.77 -21.78
C PRO A 448 12.13 -39.96 -20.30
N ASN A 449 12.97 -40.71 -19.57
CA ASN A 449 12.74 -41.05 -18.15
C ASN A 449 12.72 -39.83 -17.22
N ASP A 450 13.57 -38.84 -17.49
CA ASP A 450 13.61 -37.58 -16.76
C ASP A 450 12.30 -36.79 -16.94
N LEU A 451 11.76 -36.78 -18.17
CA LEU A 451 10.49 -36.16 -18.49
C LEU A 451 9.31 -36.89 -17.85
N ALA A 452 9.33 -38.22 -17.86
CA ALA A 452 8.36 -39.06 -17.16
C ALA A 452 8.37 -38.77 -15.65
N CYS A 453 9.56 -38.62 -15.03
CA CYS A 453 9.67 -38.27 -13.61
C CYS A 453 9.08 -36.88 -13.32
N LYS A 454 9.37 -35.87 -14.14
CA LYS A 454 8.79 -34.52 -14.02
C LYS A 454 7.27 -34.57 -14.15
N LEU A 455 6.75 -35.31 -15.14
CA LEU A 455 5.32 -35.50 -15.35
C LEU A 455 4.64 -36.16 -14.13
N VAL A 456 5.24 -37.20 -13.55
CA VAL A 456 4.70 -37.82 -12.32
C VAL A 456 4.65 -36.83 -11.17
N GLN A 457 5.70 -36.00 -10.99
CA GLN A 457 5.69 -34.97 -9.95
C GLN A 457 4.53 -33.99 -10.14
N CYS A 458 4.30 -33.54 -11.38
CA CYS A 458 3.19 -32.67 -11.72
C CYS A 458 1.83 -33.33 -11.48
N ILE A 459 1.67 -34.62 -11.81
CA ILE A 459 0.40 -35.37 -11.59
C ILE A 459 0.14 -35.56 -10.10
N VAL A 460 1.16 -35.88 -9.30
CA VAL A 460 1.02 -36.05 -7.84
C VAL A 460 0.65 -34.73 -7.15
N GLN A 461 1.18 -33.60 -7.62
CA GLN A 461 0.91 -32.28 -7.08
C GLN A 461 -0.43 -31.68 -7.52
N ASN A 462 -1.07 -32.25 -8.54
CA ASN A 462 -2.34 -31.76 -9.07
C ASN A 462 -3.47 -32.73 -8.72
N GLU A 463 -4.37 -32.32 -7.82
CA GLU A 463 -5.44 -33.17 -7.30
C GLU A 463 -6.39 -33.70 -8.39
N LYS A 464 -6.70 -32.88 -9.40
CA LYS A 464 -7.57 -33.23 -10.53
C LYS A 464 -6.89 -34.32 -11.39
N LEU A 465 -5.61 -34.16 -11.71
CA LEU A 465 -4.83 -35.13 -12.49
C LEU A 465 -4.58 -36.45 -11.75
N HIS A 466 -4.34 -36.41 -10.44
CA HIS A 466 -4.11 -37.62 -9.66
C HIS A 466 -5.34 -38.56 -9.70
N ALA A 467 -6.56 -38.02 -9.82
CA ALA A 467 -7.77 -38.83 -9.93
C ALA A 467 -7.92 -39.50 -11.30
N THR A 468 -7.30 -38.96 -12.35
CA THR A 468 -7.47 -39.43 -13.73
C THR A 468 -6.43 -40.46 -14.17
N VAL A 469 -5.39 -40.64 -13.37
CA VAL A 469 -4.19 -41.37 -13.78
C VAL A 469 -3.75 -42.42 -12.76
N ASP A 470 -3.52 -43.66 -13.22
CA ASP A 470 -3.10 -44.78 -12.37
C ASP A 470 -1.57 -44.82 -12.16
N LEU A 471 -1.09 -44.05 -11.18
CA LEU A 471 0.34 -43.97 -10.84
C LEU A 471 0.93 -45.25 -10.21
N LEU A 472 0.11 -46.08 -9.54
CA LEU A 472 0.58 -47.30 -8.88
C LEU A 472 1.00 -48.39 -9.88
N SER A 473 0.43 -48.35 -11.09
CA SER A 473 0.81 -49.23 -12.21
C SER A 473 2.27 -49.08 -12.69
N LEU A 474 2.95 -48.00 -12.28
CA LEU A 474 4.32 -47.69 -12.67
C LEU A 474 5.38 -48.36 -11.79
N ILE A 475 5.00 -48.87 -10.61
CA ILE A 475 5.95 -49.49 -9.67
C ILE A 475 6.01 -51.00 -9.96
N PRO A 476 7.16 -51.55 -10.37
CA PRO A 476 7.29 -52.96 -10.76
C PRO A 476 7.40 -53.88 -9.53
N LEU A 477 6.48 -53.72 -8.57
CA LEU A 477 6.34 -54.59 -7.41
C LEU A 477 5.09 -55.45 -7.58
N PRO A 478 5.21 -56.78 -7.50
CA PRO A 478 4.03 -57.67 -7.49
C PRO A 478 3.02 -57.25 -6.42
N SER A 479 3.51 -56.80 -5.26
CA SER A 479 2.68 -56.34 -4.15
C SER A 479 2.09 -54.93 -4.33
N CYS A 480 2.54 -54.10 -5.30
CA CYS A 480 1.95 -52.77 -5.53
C CYS A 480 0.59 -52.83 -6.22
N HIS A 481 0.33 -53.84 -7.06
CA HIS A 481 -1.00 -54.07 -7.61
C HIS A 481 -1.99 -54.48 -6.51
N ALA A 482 -1.57 -55.39 -5.63
CA ALA A 482 -2.37 -55.81 -4.47
C ALA A 482 -2.56 -54.66 -3.45
N LEU A 483 -1.56 -53.80 -3.27
CA LEU A 483 -1.67 -52.59 -2.43
C LEU A 483 -2.69 -51.59 -3.02
N LYS A 484 -2.72 -51.42 -4.34
CA LYS A 484 -3.70 -50.55 -5.00
C LYS A 484 -5.12 -51.05 -4.74
N VAL A 485 -5.36 -52.34 -4.96
CA VAL A 485 -6.67 -52.97 -4.71
C VAL A 485 -7.06 -52.78 -3.24
N ALA A 486 -6.16 -53.07 -2.30
CA ALA A 486 -6.43 -52.88 -0.87
C ALA A 486 -6.73 -51.42 -0.48
N ILE A 487 -6.05 -50.44 -1.10
CA ILE A 487 -6.31 -49.01 -0.87
C ILE A 487 -7.64 -48.56 -1.47
N ASP A 488 -7.94 -48.98 -2.71
CA ASP A 488 -9.13 -48.53 -3.44
C ASP A 488 -10.41 -49.25 -2.93
N GLU A 489 -10.29 -50.49 -2.46
CA GLU A 489 -11.41 -51.31 -1.93
C GLU A 489 -11.49 -51.31 -0.40
N SER A 490 -10.53 -50.66 0.29
CA SER A 490 -10.43 -50.60 1.75
C SER A 490 -10.34 -51.97 2.44
N GLU A 491 -9.75 -52.98 1.79
CA GLU A 491 -9.59 -54.32 2.34
C GLU A 491 -8.53 -54.35 3.47
N SER A 492 -8.86 -54.98 4.60
CA SER A 492 -7.97 -55.08 5.77
C SER A 492 -6.85 -56.10 5.64
N ASP A 493 -6.98 -57.06 4.71
CA ASP A 493 -6.19 -58.30 4.71
C ASP A 493 -4.89 -58.22 3.89
N PHE A 494 -4.50 -57.00 3.48
CA PHE A 494 -3.25 -56.80 2.75
C PHE A 494 -2.03 -57.07 3.64
N ASN A 495 -1.12 -57.93 3.16
CA ASN A 495 0.10 -58.28 3.89
C ASN A 495 1.18 -57.19 3.73
N PHE A 496 1.10 -56.15 4.57
CA PHE A 496 2.09 -55.06 4.62
C PHE A 496 3.51 -55.52 4.92
N ALA A 497 3.68 -56.60 5.70
CA ALA A 497 4.99 -57.16 6.01
C ALA A 497 5.70 -57.67 4.75
N ARG A 498 4.97 -58.37 3.86
CA ARG A 498 5.48 -58.81 2.56
C ARG A 498 5.97 -57.64 1.69
N LEU A 499 5.24 -56.52 1.69
CA LEU A 499 5.65 -55.33 0.94
C LEU A 499 6.92 -54.68 1.54
N LYS A 500 7.02 -54.60 2.87
CA LYS A 500 8.25 -54.12 3.55
C LYS A 500 9.46 -55.02 3.24
N ASP A 501 9.25 -56.33 3.16
CA ASP A 501 10.27 -57.30 2.79
C ASP A 501 10.69 -57.15 1.32
N GLU A 502 9.73 -56.99 0.40
CA GLU A 502 10.01 -56.74 -1.02
C GLU A 502 10.80 -55.43 -1.21
N ILE A 503 10.46 -54.37 -0.47
CA ILE A 503 11.19 -53.09 -0.48
C ILE A 503 12.62 -53.28 0.07
N THR A 504 12.77 -53.94 1.22
CA THR A 504 14.08 -54.20 1.83
C THR A 504 14.96 -55.05 0.92
N PHE A 505 14.39 -56.10 0.34
CA PHE A 505 15.08 -56.99 -0.59
C PHE A 505 15.47 -56.28 -1.88
N GLY A 506 14.59 -55.44 -2.42
CA GLY A 506 14.88 -54.65 -3.61
C GLY A 506 15.97 -53.59 -3.36
N ILE A 507 16.05 -53.00 -2.17
CA ILE A 507 17.17 -52.13 -1.76
C ILE A 507 18.46 -52.94 -1.67
N LYS A 508 18.44 -54.09 -0.95
CA LYS A 508 19.62 -54.96 -0.76
C LYS A 508 20.20 -55.46 -2.09
N ARG A 509 19.37 -55.66 -3.11
CA ARG A 509 19.81 -56.09 -4.46
C ARG A 509 19.99 -54.95 -5.46
N SER A 510 19.97 -53.69 -5.01
CA SER A 510 20.07 -52.50 -5.88
C SER A 510 19.01 -52.45 -6.99
N ARG A 511 17.88 -53.16 -6.82
CA ARG A 511 16.73 -53.14 -7.72
C ARG A 511 15.89 -51.88 -7.50
N PHE A 512 15.88 -51.34 -6.28
CA PHE A 512 15.31 -50.03 -6.00
C PHE A 512 16.36 -48.95 -6.07
N ARG A 513 16.23 -48.09 -7.08
CA ARG A 513 16.92 -46.80 -7.12
C ARG A 513 16.18 -45.81 -6.21
N TYR A 514 16.89 -44.78 -5.75
CA TYR A 514 16.32 -43.68 -4.99
C TYR A 514 15.02 -43.12 -5.62
N ALA A 515 15.01 -42.95 -6.94
CA ALA A 515 13.85 -42.44 -7.68
C ALA A 515 12.59 -43.31 -7.51
N THR A 516 12.73 -44.64 -7.52
CA THR A 516 11.60 -45.58 -7.38
C THR A 516 11.04 -45.59 -5.97
N LEU A 517 11.91 -45.54 -4.95
CA LEU A 517 11.50 -45.42 -3.55
C LEU A 517 10.87 -44.07 -3.23
N ASN A 518 11.40 -42.99 -3.80
CA ASN A 518 10.88 -41.64 -3.63
C ASN A 518 9.51 -41.50 -4.30
N LEU A 519 9.32 -42.14 -5.46
CA LEU A 519 8.01 -42.24 -6.10
C LEU A 519 7.01 -43.01 -5.24
N LEU A 520 7.39 -44.19 -4.74
CA LEU A 520 6.55 -44.99 -3.85
C LEU A 520 6.16 -44.20 -2.59
N PHE A 521 7.12 -43.51 -1.97
CA PHE A 521 6.87 -42.66 -0.80
C PHE A 521 5.86 -41.56 -1.07
N ARG A 522 6.01 -40.82 -2.19
CA ARG A 522 5.08 -39.74 -2.55
C ARG A 522 3.67 -40.27 -2.80
N ILE A 523 3.54 -41.40 -3.49
CA ILE A 523 2.24 -42.04 -3.73
C ILE A 523 1.60 -42.49 -2.42
N LEU A 524 2.37 -43.16 -1.55
CA LEU A 524 1.88 -43.61 -0.24
C LEU A 524 1.48 -42.45 0.66
N LEU A 525 2.24 -41.36 0.68
CA LEU A 525 1.94 -40.17 1.48
C LEU A 525 0.62 -39.53 1.05
N GLU A 526 0.40 -39.34 -0.25
CA GLU A 526 -0.84 -38.78 -0.78
C GLU A 526 -2.04 -39.70 -0.59
N LYS A 527 -1.88 -41.01 -0.82
CA LYS A 527 -2.94 -41.98 -0.54
C LYS A 527 -3.25 -42.04 0.96
N ASN A 528 -2.24 -41.99 1.83
CA ASN A 528 -2.45 -41.98 3.27
C ASN A 528 -3.32 -40.80 3.70
N LYS A 529 -3.05 -39.56 3.22
CA LYS A 529 -3.87 -38.38 3.55
C LYS A 529 -5.35 -38.57 3.24
N ARG A 530 -5.67 -39.29 2.16
CA ARG A 530 -7.05 -39.49 1.66
C ARG A 530 -7.81 -40.60 2.37
N ILE A 531 -7.13 -41.50 3.08
CA ILE A 531 -7.78 -42.59 3.81
C ILE A 531 -8.37 -42.03 5.11
N PRO A 532 -9.68 -42.24 5.38
CA PRO A 532 -10.32 -41.80 6.60
C PRO A 532 -9.58 -42.28 7.85
N ALA A 533 -9.51 -41.44 8.88
CA ALA A 533 -8.78 -41.77 10.11
C ALA A 533 -9.26 -43.07 10.78
N LEU A 534 -10.54 -43.41 10.61
CA LEU A 534 -11.18 -44.61 11.17
C LEU A 534 -11.02 -45.87 10.30
N SER A 535 -10.41 -45.75 9.11
CA SER A 535 -10.26 -46.91 8.22
C SER A 535 -9.26 -47.92 8.80
N PRO A 536 -9.57 -49.23 8.81
CA PRO A 536 -8.69 -50.26 9.37
C PRO A 536 -7.32 -50.33 8.67
N ILE A 537 -7.24 -49.85 7.43
CA ILE A 537 -5.99 -49.82 6.64
C ILE A 537 -5.10 -48.60 6.93
N LYS A 538 -5.61 -47.60 7.67
CA LYS A 538 -4.90 -46.33 7.95
C LYS A 538 -3.62 -46.53 8.79
N PRO A 539 -3.64 -47.25 9.93
CA PRO A 539 -2.42 -47.46 10.71
C PRO A 539 -1.35 -48.24 9.93
N PRO A 540 -1.67 -49.35 9.22
CA PRO A 540 -0.70 -50.07 8.40
C PRO A 540 -0.07 -49.23 7.27
N ILE A 541 -0.85 -48.37 6.61
CA ILE A 541 -0.32 -47.48 5.58
C ILE A 541 0.55 -46.38 6.16
N THR A 542 0.21 -45.84 7.33
CA THR A 542 1.04 -44.85 8.02
C THR A 542 2.38 -45.46 8.42
N ASP A 543 2.37 -46.66 8.98
CA ASP A 543 3.57 -47.45 9.29
C ASP A 543 4.39 -47.77 8.03
N LEU A 544 3.75 -48.05 6.91
CA LEU A 544 4.44 -48.22 5.62
C LEU A 544 5.08 -46.91 5.11
N VAL A 545 4.40 -45.77 5.26
CA VAL A 545 4.94 -44.44 4.91
C VAL A 545 6.19 -44.15 5.72
N ASP A 546 6.14 -44.37 7.03
CA ASP A 546 7.28 -44.15 7.94
C ASP A 546 8.44 -45.09 7.63
N PHE A 547 8.13 -46.36 7.33
CA PHE A 547 9.11 -47.33 6.89
C PHE A 547 9.83 -46.90 5.59
N VAL A 548 9.08 -46.47 4.57
CA VAL A 548 9.68 -46.00 3.30
C VAL A 548 10.45 -44.70 3.50
N LYS A 549 9.97 -43.78 4.36
CA LYS A 549 10.66 -42.54 4.74
C LYS A 549 12.00 -42.83 5.39
N LEU A 550 12.05 -43.78 6.32
CA LEU A 550 13.29 -44.23 6.96
C LEU A 550 14.26 -44.80 5.92
N LYS A 551 13.80 -45.71 5.05
CA LYS A 551 14.67 -46.29 4.01
C LYS A 551 15.18 -45.25 3.01
N LEU A 552 14.38 -44.22 2.70
CA LEU A 552 14.81 -43.08 1.87
C LEU A 552 15.89 -42.23 2.55
N ARG A 553 15.75 -41.95 3.86
CA ARG A 553 16.77 -41.22 4.63
C ARG A 553 18.11 -41.97 4.60
N LEU A 554 18.09 -43.29 4.81
CA LEU A 554 19.29 -44.11 4.78
C LEU A 554 19.93 -44.16 3.38
N LEU A 555 19.11 -44.22 2.32
CA LEU A 555 19.63 -44.20 0.94
C LEU A 555 20.20 -42.82 0.56
N LYS A 556 19.59 -41.71 1.02
CA LYS A 556 20.11 -40.35 0.84
C LYS A 556 21.46 -40.18 1.52
N LEU A 557 21.57 -40.65 2.75
CA LEU A 557 22.81 -40.59 3.51
C LEU A 557 23.91 -41.39 2.79
N TYR A 558 23.60 -42.62 2.36
CA TYR A 558 24.52 -43.46 1.60
C TYR A 558 24.97 -42.83 0.27
N VAL A 559 24.06 -42.22 -0.50
CA VAL A 559 24.40 -41.54 -1.76
C VAL A 559 25.22 -40.28 -1.50
N ALA A 560 24.90 -39.50 -0.47
CA ALA A 560 25.70 -38.35 -0.05
C ALA A 560 27.11 -38.80 0.38
N THR A 561 27.23 -39.82 1.23
CA THR A 561 28.53 -40.37 1.65
C THR A 561 29.35 -40.89 0.46
N LEU A 562 28.73 -41.57 -0.51
CA LEU A 562 29.40 -42.02 -1.73
C LEU A 562 29.81 -40.85 -2.64
N PHE A 563 28.98 -39.82 -2.75
CA PHE A 563 29.26 -38.60 -3.50
C PHE A 563 30.45 -37.83 -2.92
N TYR A 564 30.49 -37.70 -1.59
CA TYR A 564 31.62 -37.07 -0.88
C TYR A 564 32.89 -37.94 -0.93
N ALA A 565 32.78 -39.27 -0.87
CA ALA A 565 33.91 -40.19 -1.00
C ALA A 565 34.51 -40.22 -2.41
N GLN A 566 33.69 -40.15 -3.47
CA GLN A 566 34.16 -40.10 -4.87
C GLN A 566 34.72 -38.72 -5.26
N SER A 567 34.22 -37.65 -4.64
CA SER A 567 34.75 -36.29 -4.81
C SER A 567 36.13 -36.12 -4.12
N TYR A 568 36.37 -36.88 -3.04
CA TYR A 568 37.65 -36.95 -2.32
C TYR A 568 38.76 -37.67 -3.11
N GLU A 569 38.42 -38.66 -3.95
CA GLU A 569 39.40 -39.43 -4.73
C GLU A 569 40.07 -38.60 -5.85
N LYS A 570 39.42 -37.53 -6.32
CA LYS A 570 39.92 -36.67 -7.41
C LYS A 570 40.83 -35.54 -6.97
N LEU A 571 40.98 -35.29 -5.67
CA LEU A 571 41.89 -34.29 -5.10
C LEU A 571 42.86 -34.96 -4.12
N LYS A 572 43.95 -35.51 -4.65
CA LYS A 572 45.04 -36.10 -3.84
C LYS A 572 46.21 -35.13 -3.70
N VAL A 573 46.40 -34.61 -2.47
CA VAL A 573 47.62 -34.64 -1.64
C VAL A 573 47.07 -34.50 -0.20
N GLN A 574 47.11 -35.45 0.74
CA GLN A 574 48.17 -36.33 1.22
C GLN A 574 47.55 -37.59 1.89
N ALA A 575 48.23 -38.72 1.78
CA ALA A 575 47.65 -40.07 1.84
C ALA A 575 47.64 -40.77 3.22
N ILE A 576 47.30 -40.09 4.33
CA ILE A 576 47.28 -40.76 5.66
C ILE A 576 45.85 -40.92 6.22
N ARG A 577 44.90 -40.06 5.86
CA ARG A 577 43.53 -40.09 6.41
C ARG A 577 42.53 -40.98 5.65
N LEU A 578 42.87 -41.50 4.48
CA LEU A 578 41.93 -42.29 3.64
C LEU A 578 41.54 -43.64 4.28
N ASN A 579 42.48 -44.31 4.95
CA ASN A 579 42.19 -45.60 5.61
C ASN A 579 41.31 -45.42 6.86
N GLU A 580 41.46 -44.29 7.56
CA GLU A 580 40.64 -43.93 8.70
C GLU A 580 39.22 -43.56 8.26
N THR A 581 39.06 -42.78 7.19
CA THR A 581 37.74 -42.46 6.61
C THR A 581 37.02 -43.69 6.03
N VAL A 582 37.74 -44.63 5.39
CA VAL A 582 37.15 -45.89 4.89
C VAL A 582 36.76 -46.83 6.04
N ALA A 583 37.59 -46.92 7.09
CA ALA A 583 37.23 -47.66 8.31
C ALA A 583 36.02 -47.05 9.02
N TRP A 584 35.89 -45.71 8.98
CA TRP A 584 34.77 -44.96 9.53
C TRP A 584 33.47 -45.17 8.72
N ILE A 585 33.53 -45.13 7.39
CA ILE A 585 32.40 -45.45 6.49
C ILE A 585 31.93 -46.90 6.67
N GLU A 586 32.85 -47.86 6.84
CA GLU A 586 32.48 -49.26 7.12
C GLU A 586 32.06 -49.52 8.58
N GLY A 587 32.45 -48.64 9.51
CA GLY A 587 31.84 -48.56 10.84
C GLY A 587 30.39 -48.09 10.76
N TYR A 588 30.14 -47.02 10.01
CA TYR A 588 28.81 -46.46 9.76
C TYR A 588 27.89 -47.46 9.07
N ARG A 589 28.37 -48.17 8.04
CA ARG A 589 27.64 -49.24 7.34
C ARG A 589 27.31 -50.43 8.26
N ARG A 590 28.21 -50.80 9.18
CA ARG A 590 27.95 -51.84 10.20
C ARG A 590 26.94 -51.38 11.24
N GLY A 591 27.05 -50.16 11.76
CA GLY A 591 26.06 -49.57 12.68
C GLY A 591 24.66 -49.50 12.06
N LEU A 592 24.56 -49.15 10.78
CA LEU A 592 23.30 -49.13 10.01
C LEU A 592 22.71 -50.52 9.74
N LEU A 593 23.55 -51.53 9.55
CA LEU A 593 23.12 -52.91 9.31
C LEU A 593 22.79 -53.65 10.62
N ASN A 594 23.34 -53.21 11.75
CA ASN A 594 23.25 -53.89 13.04
C ASN A 594 22.41 -53.14 14.11
N GLY A 595 22.09 -51.85 13.93
CA GLY A 595 21.11 -51.10 14.75
C GLY A 595 21.65 -50.44 16.03
N GLU A 596 22.92 -50.02 16.08
CA GLU A 596 23.51 -49.38 17.27
C GLU A 596 23.43 -47.83 17.20
N GLY A 597 23.05 -47.17 18.31
CA GLY A 597 22.85 -45.72 18.39
C GLY A 597 24.13 -44.95 18.71
N MET A 598 24.39 -43.86 17.96
CA MET A 598 25.52 -42.94 18.19
C MET A 598 25.02 -41.54 18.51
N ASP A 599 25.81 -40.80 19.30
CA ASP A 599 25.51 -39.47 19.83
C ASP A 599 25.76 -38.36 18.79
N PHE A 600 24.84 -37.41 18.71
CA PHE A 600 24.69 -36.48 17.58
C PHE A 600 25.42 -35.14 17.82
N GLU A 601 25.71 -34.80 19.07
CA GLU A 601 26.35 -33.52 19.43
C GLU A 601 27.83 -33.46 19.01
N GLU A 602 28.53 -34.59 19.03
CA GLU A 602 29.92 -34.72 18.58
C GLU A 602 30.06 -34.54 17.05
N ILE A 603 28.98 -34.82 16.31
CA ILE A 603 28.92 -34.74 14.84
C ILE A 603 28.81 -33.28 14.35
N VAL A 604 28.17 -32.42 15.13
CA VAL A 604 27.88 -31.03 14.73
C VAL A 604 29.09 -30.12 14.96
N GLN A 605 29.87 -30.36 16.01
CA GLN A 605 31.01 -29.52 16.39
C GLN A 605 32.16 -29.56 15.37
N ASP A 606 32.46 -30.73 14.79
CA ASP A 606 33.54 -30.91 13.81
C ASP A 606 33.18 -30.45 12.38
N PHE A 607 31.89 -30.34 12.08
CA PHE A 607 31.39 -29.94 10.75
C PHE A 607 31.56 -28.44 10.49
N CYS A 608 31.65 -27.61 11.54
CA CYS A 608 31.63 -26.16 11.43
C CYS A 608 32.98 -25.52 11.06
N GLU A 609 34.11 -26.23 11.14
CA GLU A 609 35.44 -25.59 11.09
C GLU A 609 36.03 -25.38 9.69
N ASN A 610 35.51 -25.98 8.61
CA ASN A 610 36.16 -25.87 7.29
C ASN A 610 35.14 -25.90 6.15
N ASN A 611 34.88 -24.77 5.47
CA ASN A 611 34.64 -24.70 4.01
C ASN A 611 34.17 -23.32 3.49
N THR A 612 34.67 -22.93 2.30
CA THR A 612 34.00 -21.96 1.40
C THR A 612 34.27 -22.21 -0.10
N MET A 613 33.18 -22.19 -0.90
CA MET A 613 32.99 -21.79 -2.33
C MET A 613 33.42 -22.72 -3.50
N PHE A 614 32.84 -22.70 -4.72
CA PHE A 614 31.98 -21.72 -5.47
C PHE A 614 30.90 -22.40 -6.37
N ILE A 615 30.26 -21.61 -7.24
CA ILE A 615 28.85 -21.54 -7.66
C ILE A 615 28.67 -21.97 -9.11
N GLU A 616 27.70 -22.86 -9.39
CA GLU A 616 26.77 -22.75 -10.54
C GLU A 616 25.69 -23.86 -10.52
N ASP A 617 25.99 -25.07 -10.02
CA ASP A 617 24.97 -26.08 -9.60
C ASP A 617 24.26 -25.71 -8.27
N ARG A 618 24.68 -24.59 -7.69
CA ARG A 618 24.40 -24.13 -6.34
C ARG A 618 22.97 -23.67 -6.11
N GLN A 619 22.28 -23.11 -7.11
CA GLN A 619 20.92 -22.58 -6.90
C GLN A 619 19.88 -23.67 -6.60
N LEU A 620 20.06 -24.87 -7.18
CA LEU A 620 19.16 -26.01 -6.94
C LEU A 620 19.41 -26.65 -5.57
N GLU A 621 20.68 -26.66 -5.13
CA GLU A 621 21.09 -27.13 -3.81
C GLU A 621 20.81 -26.12 -2.71
N GLU A 622 20.96 -24.81 -2.97
CA GLU A 622 20.58 -23.70 -2.09
C GLU A 622 19.07 -23.68 -1.85
N GLN A 623 18.25 -23.92 -2.88
CA GLN A 623 16.79 -24.05 -2.70
C GLN A 623 16.40 -25.29 -1.88
N SER A 624 17.15 -26.39 -2.01
CA SER A 624 16.93 -27.60 -1.20
C SER A 624 17.40 -27.41 0.25
N ALA A 625 18.53 -26.74 0.45
CA ALA A 625 19.07 -26.39 1.76
C ALA A 625 18.16 -25.39 2.47
N PHE A 626 17.68 -24.36 1.78
CA PHE A 626 16.75 -23.37 2.33
C PHE A 626 15.42 -24.01 2.74
N LYS A 627 14.88 -24.94 1.94
CA LYS A 627 13.68 -25.72 2.32
C LYS A 627 13.90 -26.58 3.56
N GLU A 628 15.09 -27.14 3.73
CA GLU A 628 15.43 -27.92 4.91
C GLU A 628 15.62 -27.02 6.15
N VAL A 629 16.20 -25.83 5.98
CA VAL A 629 16.26 -24.80 7.03
C VAL A 629 14.86 -24.39 7.47
N LEU A 630 13.94 -24.12 6.53
CA LEU A 630 12.53 -23.85 6.84
C LEU A 630 11.87 -25.00 7.60
N ARG A 631 12.16 -26.25 7.23
CA ARG A 631 11.67 -27.41 7.98
C ARG A 631 12.23 -27.46 9.40
N LEU A 632 13.53 -27.19 9.58
CA LEU A 632 14.18 -27.17 10.89
C LEU A 632 13.65 -26.05 11.77
N LEU A 633 13.35 -24.89 11.18
CA LEU A 633 12.70 -23.76 11.87
C LEU A 633 11.34 -24.18 12.47
N GLU A 634 10.55 -24.97 11.74
CA GLU A 634 9.24 -25.45 12.20
C GLU A 634 9.34 -26.63 13.18
N THR A 635 10.32 -27.53 13.02
CA THR A 635 10.35 -28.78 13.81
C THR A 635 11.30 -28.75 15.00
N GLU A 636 12.34 -27.91 14.98
CA GLU A 636 13.46 -27.90 15.92
C GLU A 636 13.94 -26.46 16.21
N PRO A 637 13.08 -25.60 16.83
CA PRO A 637 13.37 -24.18 17.02
C PRO A 637 14.60 -23.92 17.90
N ASP A 638 14.85 -24.72 18.94
CA ASP A 638 16.01 -24.58 19.84
C ASP A 638 17.35 -24.84 19.14
N LEU A 639 17.39 -25.86 18.27
CA LEU A 639 18.57 -26.17 17.45
C LEU A 639 18.83 -25.01 16.47
N THR A 640 17.76 -24.50 15.87
CA THR A 640 17.86 -23.38 14.93
C THR A 640 18.30 -22.09 15.63
N CYS A 641 17.83 -21.83 16.84
CA CYS A 641 18.33 -20.74 17.69
C CYS A 641 19.83 -20.85 17.93
N SER A 642 20.32 -22.06 18.23
CA SER A 642 21.75 -22.31 18.44
C SER A 642 22.57 -22.02 17.18
N LEU A 643 22.05 -22.37 16.00
CA LEU A 643 22.67 -22.04 14.70
C LEU A 643 22.66 -20.53 14.42
N LEU A 644 21.52 -19.85 14.64
CA LEU A 644 21.36 -18.41 14.38
C LEU A 644 22.18 -17.52 15.33
N ARG A 645 22.52 -18.02 16.53
CA ARG A 645 23.47 -17.37 17.44
C ARG A 645 24.88 -17.28 16.84
N CYS A 646 25.26 -18.18 15.95
CA CYS A 646 26.54 -18.10 15.24
C CYS A 646 26.53 -16.97 14.20
N PRO A 647 27.38 -15.93 14.32
CA PRO A 647 27.40 -14.80 13.39
C PRO A 647 27.66 -15.21 11.94
N GLN A 648 28.52 -16.20 11.71
CA GLN A 648 28.90 -16.67 10.37
C GLN A 648 27.72 -17.30 9.64
N PHE A 649 26.91 -18.10 10.35
CA PHE A 649 25.71 -18.71 9.80
C PHE A 649 24.64 -17.66 9.50
N ARG A 650 24.47 -16.68 10.40
CA ARG A 650 23.49 -15.61 10.25
C ARG A 650 23.77 -14.71 9.05
N THR A 651 25.04 -14.39 8.76
CA THR A 651 25.42 -13.55 7.60
C THR A 651 25.12 -14.20 6.24
N LEU A 652 24.70 -15.47 6.22
CA LEU A 652 24.26 -16.15 5.01
C LEU A 652 22.83 -15.77 4.57
N PHE A 653 22.07 -15.09 5.43
CA PHE A 653 20.67 -14.74 5.20
C PHE A 653 20.47 -13.22 5.15
N THR A 654 19.56 -12.77 4.29
CA THR A 654 19.14 -11.37 4.24
C THR A 654 18.24 -11.03 5.43
N GLY A 655 18.15 -9.74 5.81
CA GLY A 655 17.25 -9.29 6.88
C GLY A 655 15.79 -9.70 6.67
N LYS A 656 15.33 -9.77 5.42
CA LYS A 656 13.98 -10.23 5.07
C LYS A 656 13.77 -11.74 5.29
N GLU A 657 14.80 -12.55 5.04
CA GLU A 657 14.75 -13.99 5.31
C GLU A 657 14.79 -14.27 6.81
N LEU A 658 15.63 -13.54 7.55
CA LEU A 658 15.67 -13.61 9.01
C LEU A 658 14.33 -13.18 9.64
N LEU A 659 13.67 -12.15 9.10
CA LEU A 659 12.31 -11.78 9.50
C LEU A 659 11.34 -12.93 9.23
N GLY A 660 11.41 -13.54 8.04
CA GLY A 660 10.60 -14.72 7.71
C GLY A 660 10.80 -15.85 8.71
N PHE A 661 12.03 -16.07 9.19
CA PHE A 661 12.34 -17.08 10.21
C PHE A 661 11.75 -16.72 11.58
N ALA A 662 11.87 -15.45 11.98
CA ALA A 662 11.28 -14.97 13.22
C ALA A 662 9.74 -15.08 13.22
N LEU A 663 9.07 -14.90 12.08
CA LEU A 663 7.61 -15.03 12.00
C LEU A 663 7.10 -16.48 12.08
N ILE A 664 7.98 -17.48 12.00
CA ILE A 664 7.60 -18.90 12.05
C ILE A 664 7.43 -19.39 13.49
N ASP A 665 8.30 -18.97 14.42
CA ASP A 665 8.33 -19.47 15.79
C ASP A 665 8.81 -18.40 16.79
N GLU A 666 8.16 -18.35 17.95
CA GLU A 666 8.42 -17.39 19.01
C GLU A 666 9.84 -17.53 19.61
N THR A 667 10.34 -18.76 19.75
CA THR A 667 11.69 -19.03 20.28
C THR A 667 12.75 -18.48 19.35
N ILE A 668 12.56 -18.69 18.04
CA ILE A 668 13.45 -18.19 17.00
C ILE A 668 13.41 -16.67 16.94
N ALA A 669 12.22 -16.08 17.03
CA ALA A 669 12.06 -14.63 17.09
C ALA A 669 12.77 -14.02 18.30
N ASN A 670 12.62 -14.60 19.50
CA ASN A 670 13.34 -14.21 20.70
C ASN A 670 14.85 -14.32 20.52
N CYS A 671 15.33 -15.44 19.99
CA CYS A 671 16.76 -15.66 19.75
C CYS A 671 17.35 -14.63 18.77
N LEU A 672 16.61 -14.33 17.69
CA LEU A 672 17.01 -13.31 16.73
C LEU A 672 16.98 -11.92 17.36
N LEU A 673 15.96 -11.59 18.14
CA LEU A 673 15.88 -10.33 18.89
C LEU A 673 17.08 -10.14 19.81
N ASP A 674 17.41 -11.13 20.64
CA ASP A 674 18.55 -11.07 21.57
C ASP A 674 19.88 -10.87 20.83
N THR A 675 20.04 -11.53 19.68
CA THR A 675 21.28 -11.43 18.89
C THR A 675 21.35 -10.18 18.01
N LEU A 676 20.20 -9.61 17.64
CA LEU A 676 20.10 -8.37 16.85
C LEU A 676 20.23 -7.13 17.74
N ILE A 677 19.70 -7.15 18.97
CA ILE A 677 19.90 -6.10 20.00
C ILE A 677 21.40 -5.77 20.18
N ALA A 678 22.26 -6.80 20.16
CA ALA A 678 23.71 -6.62 20.25
C ALA A 678 24.37 -6.00 19.00
N GLN A 679 23.71 -6.02 17.84
CA GLN A 679 24.26 -5.64 16.53
C GLN A 679 23.50 -4.52 15.81
N PHE A 680 22.46 -3.91 16.40
CA PHE A 680 21.65 -2.83 15.79
C PHE A 680 22.42 -1.57 15.32
N LYS A 681 23.74 -1.50 15.50
CA LYS A 681 24.60 -0.56 14.76
C LYS A 681 24.70 -0.86 13.25
N SER A 682 24.32 -2.05 12.78
CA SER A 682 24.32 -2.43 11.36
C SER A 682 22.90 -2.64 10.82
N ARG A 683 22.30 -1.58 10.24
CA ARG A 683 21.33 -1.45 9.11
C ARG A 683 20.32 -2.56 8.70
N GLU A 684 20.11 -3.66 9.42
CA GLU A 684 19.46 -4.85 8.84
C GLU A 684 17.94 -5.00 9.04
N LEU A 685 17.31 -4.25 9.96
CA LEU A 685 15.85 -4.27 10.15
C LEU A 685 15.19 -2.89 9.93
N PHE A 686 14.17 -2.86 9.09
CA PHE A 686 13.32 -1.70 8.84
C PHE A 686 12.18 -1.62 9.86
N LEU A 687 11.57 -0.44 10.01
CA LEU A 687 10.41 -0.25 10.89
C LEU A 687 9.23 -1.16 10.51
N GLN A 688 9.07 -1.46 9.23
CA GLN A 688 8.00 -2.33 8.75
C GLN A 688 8.15 -3.76 9.30
N ASP A 689 9.40 -4.25 9.37
CA ASP A 689 9.73 -5.58 9.89
C ASP A 689 9.40 -5.66 11.40
N ILE A 690 9.66 -4.58 12.15
CA ILE A 690 9.30 -4.47 13.56
C ILE A 690 7.78 -4.49 13.74
N LYS A 691 7.03 -3.78 12.88
CA LYS A 691 5.55 -3.80 12.93
C LYS A 691 5.00 -5.19 12.67
N GLU A 692 5.57 -5.91 11.71
CA GLU A 692 5.16 -7.28 11.40
C GLU A 692 5.43 -8.23 12.57
N LEU A 693 6.60 -8.12 13.22
CA LEU A 693 6.90 -8.91 14.42
C LEU A 693 5.99 -8.58 15.61
N LEU A 694 5.71 -7.30 15.85
CA LEU A 694 4.81 -6.89 16.94
C LEU A 694 3.35 -7.28 16.68
N ALA A 695 2.93 -7.40 15.41
CA ALA A 695 1.61 -7.88 15.06
C ALA A 695 1.45 -9.38 15.37
N VAL A 696 2.51 -10.17 15.23
CA VAL A 696 2.50 -11.62 15.51
C VAL A 696 2.81 -11.93 16.97
N TYR A 697 3.78 -11.23 17.57
CA TYR A 697 4.24 -11.44 18.96
C TYR A 697 4.13 -10.15 19.78
N PRO A 698 2.92 -9.76 20.22
CA PRO A 698 2.71 -8.51 20.95
C PRO A 698 3.52 -8.40 22.25
N HIS A 699 3.90 -9.52 22.86
CA HIS A 699 4.62 -9.56 24.14
C HIS A 699 6.13 -9.22 24.02
N PHE A 700 6.70 -9.21 22.81
CA PHE A 700 8.09 -8.74 22.57
C PHE A 700 8.27 -7.23 22.67
N THR A 701 7.18 -6.52 22.95
CA THR A 701 7.12 -5.07 23.00
C THR A 701 8.23 -4.43 23.82
N ILE A 702 8.59 -5.01 24.97
CA ILE A 702 9.65 -4.47 25.84
C ILE A 702 11.03 -4.51 25.15
N HIS A 703 11.35 -5.60 24.43
CA HIS A 703 12.63 -5.76 23.74
C HIS A 703 12.78 -4.82 22.53
N PHE A 704 11.67 -4.49 21.86
CA PHE A 704 11.68 -3.58 20.72
C PHE A 704 11.74 -2.10 21.10
N ILE A 705 11.28 -1.71 22.29
CA ILE A 705 11.24 -0.30 22.72
C ILE A 705 12.65 0.30 22.71
N ASP A 706 13.65 -0.38 23.27
CA ASP A 706 15.05 0.08 23.27
C ASP A 706 15.60 0.26 21.84
N THR A 707 15.25 -0.66 20.97
CA THR A 707 15.63 -0.63 19.55
C THR A 707 14.98 0.54 18.80
N ILE A 708 13.69 0.78 19.03
CA ILE A 708 12.92 1.86 18.40
C ILE A 708 13.44 3.22 18.88
N ILE A 709 13.75 3.35 20.17
CA ILE A 709 14.32 4.57 20.76
C ILE A 709 15.69 4.87 20.13
N LEU A 710 16.59 3.88 20.06
CA LEU A 710 17.89 4.03 19.42
C LEU A 710 17.75 4.49 17.95
N LYS A 711 16.81 3.91 17.20
CA LYS A 711 16.54 4.32 15.81
C LYS A 711 15.97 5.72 15.69
N TYR A 712 15.13 6.16 16.64
CA TYR A 712 14.62 7.52 16.68
C TYR A 712 15.72 8.55 16.98
N GLU A 713 16.56 8.27 17.97
CA GLU A 713 17.72 9.11 18.31
C GLU A 713 18.72 9.20 17.15
N CYS A 714 18.88 8.11 16.39
CA CYS A 714 19.70 8.07 15.17
C CYS A 714 19.01 8.69 13.93
N LYS A 715 17.80 9.25 14.08
CA LYS A 715 16.97 9.83 13.00
C LYS A 715 16.60 8.85 11.87
N GLU A 716 16.66 7.54 12.11
CA GLU A 716 16.25 6.51 11.15
C GLU A 716 14.72 6.36 11.08
N ILE A 717 14.01 6.78 12.13
CA ILE A 717 12.54 6.87 12.14
C ILE A 717 12.11 8.29 12.52
N ASN A 718 11.06 8.79 11.86
CA ASN A 718 10.53 10.14 12.11
C ASN A 718 9.40 10.10 13.17
N PHE A 719 8.95 11.27 13.60
CA PHE A 719 7.90 11.40 14.62
C PHE A 719 6.56 10.75 14.21
N LYS A 720 6.19 10.80 12.93
CA LYS A 720 4.96 10.16 12.40
C LYS A 720 4.98 8.64 12.55
N ASN A 721 6.17 8.04 12.53
CA ASN A 721 6.34 6.61 12.80
C ASN A 721 6.02 6.28 14.27
N ILE A 722 6.37 7.16 15.20
CA ILE A 722 6.05 7.02 16.63
C ILE A 722 4.55 7.18 16.87
N GLU A 723 3.91 8.17 16.25
CA GLU A 723 2.44 8.32 16.30
C GLU A 723 1.71 7.05 15.80
N THR A 724 2.21 6.49 14.69
CA THR A 724 1.64 5.25 14.15
C THR A 724 1.81 4.09 15.14
N LEU A 725 3.00 3.95 15.75
CA LEU A 725 3.27 2.90 16.74
C LEU A 725 2.40 3.05 17.98
N ILE A 726 2.22 4.28 18.50
CA ILE A 726 1.37 4.56 19.65
C ILE A 726 -0.09 4.27 19.34
N THR A 727 -0.55 4.59 18.12
CA THR A 727 -1.92 4.27 17.69
C THR A 727 -2.15 2.76 17.62
N VAL A 728 -1.16 1.97 17.14
CA VAL A 728 -1.29 0.51 17.02
C VAL A 728 -1.08 -0.21 18.35
N HIS A 729 -0.15 0.27 19.19
CA HIS A 729 0.23 -0.35 20.47
C HIS A 729 0.20 0.68 21.61
N PRO A 730 -0.98 1.15 22.01
CA PRO A 730 -1.10 2.24 22.97
C PRO A 730 -0.62 1.89 24.38
N ASP A 731 -0.46 0.60 24.70
CA ASP A 731 0.12 0.11 25.95
C ASP A 731 1.61 0.45 26.10
N LEU A 732 2.31 0.71 24.98
CA LEU A 732 3.71 1.10 24.98
C LEU A 732 3.95 2.58 25.24
N THR A 733 2.88 3.38 25.19
CA THR A 733 3.02 4.83 25.15
C THR A 733 3.74 5.37 26.37
N TYR A 734 3.47 4.79 27.55
CA TYR A 734 4.15 5.19 28.78
C TYR A 734 5.66 4.97 28.69
N THR A 735 6.10 3.80 28.25
CA THR A 735 7.53 3.50 28.11
C THR A 735 8.21 4.36 27.05
N PHE A 736 7.52 4.64 25.93
CA PHE A 736 8.03 5.56 24.91
C PHE A 736 8.21 6.97 25.47
N LEU A 737 7.19 7.51 26.14
CA LEU A 737 7.23 8.88 26.67
C LEU A 737 8.25 9.06 27.80
N GLN A 738 8.54 8.01 28.58
CA GLN A 738 9.58 8.07 29.60
C GLN A 738 10.99 8.25 29.02
N ARG A 739 11.24 7.69 27.83
CA ARG A 739 12.60 7.61 27.26
C ARG A 739 12.82 8.58 26.11
N LEU A 740 11.77 8.99 25.40
CA LEU A 740 11.89 9.94 24.30
C LEU A 740 11.90 11.38 24.83
N ASN A 741 12.91 12.15 24.43
CA ASN A 741 12.96 13.59 24.70
C ASN A 741 12.16 14.36 23.64
N LEU A 742 10.84 14.42 23.82
CA LEU A 742 9.91 15.05 22.88
C LEU A 742 9.65 16.51 23.25
N GLY A 743 9.53 17.38 22.25
CA GLY A 743 9.10 18.75 22.44
C GLY A 743 7.59 18.86 22.71
N CYS A 744 7.13 20.00 23.23
CA CYS A 744 5.74 20.19 23.63
C CYS A 744 4.73 19.95 22.49
N PHE A 745 5.02 20.40 21.25
CA PHE A 745 4.15 20.15 20.10
C PHE A 745 4.03 18.65 19.75
N GLN A 746 5.12 17.90 19.91
CA GLN A 746 5.13 16.45 19.70
C GLN A 746 4.32 15.74 20.78
N LEU A 747 4.41 16.18 22.03
CA LEU A 747 3.60 15.64 23.12
C LEU A 747 2.10 15.88 22.88
N LEU A 748 1.72 17.07 22.40
CA LEU A 748 0.32 17.36 22.04
C LEU A 748 -0.18 16.49 20.88
N SER A 749 0.64 16.31 19.83
CA SER A 749 0.27 15.45 18.71
C SER A 749 0.10 13.99 19.13
N ILE A 750 0.96 13.48 20.02
CA ILE A 750 0.81 12.14 20.62
C ILE A 750 -0.45 12.05 21.49
N ALA A 751 -0.74 13.07 22.29
CA ALA A 751 -1.95 13.12 23.10
C ALA A 751 -3.22 13.04 22.24
N ASP A 752 -3.20 13.67 21.06
CA ASP A 752 -4.30 13.67 20.10
C ASP A 752 -4.53 12.29 19.47
N CYS A 753 -3.47 11.48 19.30
CA CYS A 753 -3.60 10.16 18.68
C CYS A 753 -4.42 9.15 19.49
N HIS A 754 -4.30 9.12 20.82
CA HIS A 754 -4.94 8.07 21.64
C HIS A 754 -5.13 8.46 23.13
N PRO A 755 -6.22 8.06 23.81
CA PRO A 755 -6.46 8.39 25.23
C PRO A 755 -5.39 7.84 26.19
N LYS A 756 -4.89 6.62 25.97
CA LYS A 756 -3.78 6.06 26.78
C LYS A 756 -2.50 6.90 26.64
N ALA A 757 -2.30 7.56 25.50
CA ALA A 757 -1.15 8.42 25.27
C ALA A 757 -1.25 9.71 26.09
N ALA A 758 -2.39 10.39 26.00
CA ALA A 758 -2.67 11.55 26.83
C ALA A 758 -2.58 11.22 28.34
N LYS A 759 -3.11 10.07 28.76
CA LYS A 759 -2.96 9.57 30.13
C LYS A 759 -1.50 9.34 30.52
N ALA A 760 -0.72 8.71 29.65
CA ALA A 760 0.70 8.44 29.91
C ALA A 760 1.53 9.74 30.03
N ILE A 761 1.19 10.78 29.28
CA ILE A 761 1.78 12.12 29.41
C ILE A 761 1.49 12.67 30.82
N LEU A 762 0.23 12.64 31.27
CA LEU A 762 -0.18 13.09 32.60
C LEU A 762 0.55 12.32 33.73
N GLN A 763 0.87 11.04 33.50
CA GLN A 763 1.55 10.18 34.47
C GLN A 763 3.09 10.30 34.45
N THR A 764 3.66 10.97 33.44
CA THR A 764 5.11 11.11 33.29
C THR A 764 5.52 12.53 33.70
N ALA A 765 5.98 12.69 34.95
CA ALA A 765 6.25 14.00 35.56
C ALA A 765 7.10 14.94 34.70
N HIS A 766 8.13 14.41 34.01
CA HIS A 766 8.97 15.22 33.12
C HIS A 766 8.21 15.76 31.89
N GLN A 767 7.45 14.90 31.21
CA GLN A 767 6.69 15.27 30.01
C GLN A 767 5.51 16.18 30.34
N PHE A 768 4.83 15.90 31.46
CA PHE A 768 3.78 16.78 31.96
C PHE A 768 4.35 18.16 32.30
N LYS A 769 5.50 18.21 32.98
CA LYS A 769 6.18 19.48 33.28
C LYS A 769 6.52 20.28 32.02
N LEU A 770 7.03 19.64 30.97
CA LEU A 770 7.31 20.31 29.69
C LEU A 770 6.06 20.95 29.06
N LEU A 771 4.91 20.27 29.13
CA LEU A 771 3.66 20.86 28.65
C LEU A 771 3.16 22.00 29.54
N THR A 772 3.26 21.85 30.86
CA THR A 772 2.79 22.86 31.81
C THR A 772 3.69 24.10 31.82
N ASP A 773 4.99 23.95 31.57
CA ASP A 773 5.94 25.08 31.47
C ASP A 773 5.61 25.97 30.24
N LEU A 774 5.04 25.38 29.17
CA LEU A 774 4.66 26.11 27.96
C LEU A 774 3.25 26.72 28.02
N LEU A 775 2.26 25.92 28.45
CA LEU A 775 0.84 26.28 28.36
C LEU A 775 0.28 26.80 29.70
N GLY A 776 0.97 26.55 30.80
CA GLY A 776 0.36 26.62 32.14
C GLY A 776 -0.36 25.32 32.50
N LEU A 777 -0.43 25.04 33.81
CA LEU A 777 -1.00 23.80 34.35
C LEU A 777 -2.47 23.60 33.96
N ASN A 778 -3.29 24.65 34.13
CA ASN A 778 -4.73 24.58 33.91
C ASN A 778 -5.07 24.41 32.44
N ASP A 779 -4.44 25.19 31.56
CA ASP A 779 -4.69 25.14 30.12
C ASP A 779 -4.23 23.80 29.53
N CYS A 780 -3.13 23.22 30.04
CA CYS A 780 -2.71 21.87 29.69
C CYS A 780 -3.77 20.83 30.04
N LEU A 781 -4.32 20.87 31.27
CA LEU A 781 -5.37 19.95 31.71
C LEU A 781 -6.65 20.11 30.89
N VAL A 782 -7.08 21.34 30.61
CA VAL A 782 -8.24 21.63 29.75
C VAL A 782 -8.01 21.08 28.35
N LEU A 783 -6.86 21.37 27.75
CA LEU A 783 -6.52 20.93 26.40
C LEU A 783 -6.55 19.41 26.29
N LEU A 784 -5.93 18.69 27.24
CA LEU A 784 -5.90 17.23 27.26
C LEU A 784 -7.28 16.61 27.54
N ALA A 785 -8.08 17.21 28.43
CA ALA A 785 -9.44 16.76 28.71
C ALA A 785 -10.36 16.90 27.49
N LYS A 786 -10.15 17.93 26.65
CA LYS A 786 -10.92 18.14 25.42
C LYS A 786 -10.64 17.11 24.33
N LYS A 787 -9.48 16.43 24.36
CA LYS A 787 -9.09 15.49 23.28
C LYS A 787 -9.87 14.18 23.32
N HIS A 788 -9.98 13.56 24.50
CA HIS A 788 -10.60 12.24 24.66
C HIS A 788 -11.43 12.15 25.93
N ARG A 789 -12.57 11.44 25.87
CA ARG A 789 -13.49 11.24 27.00
C ARG A 789 -12.80 10.54 28.17
N GLU A 790 -11.97 9.54 27.87
CA GLU A 790 -11.23 8.72 28.84
C GLU A 790 -10.14 9.55 29.54
N THR A 791 -9.52 10.48 28.82
CA THR A 791 -8.53 11.41 29.39
C THR A 791 -9.21 12.37 30.36
N ALA A 792 -10.34 12.96 29.96
CA ALA A 792 -11.15 13.79 30.86
C ALA A 792 -11.58 13.01 32.11
N LYS A 793 -12.10 11.79 31.93
CA LYS A 793 -12.47 10.90 33.05
C LYS A 793 -11.30 10.66 33.99
N TYR A 794 -10.09 10.42 33.47
CA TYR A 794 -8.89 10.26 34.29
C TYR A 794 -8.55 11.53 35.08
N ILE A 795 -8.52 12.69 34.42
CA ILE A 795 -8.26 13.99 35.07
C ILE A 795 -9.27 14.24 36.19
N PHE A 796 -10.54 13.91 35.97
CA PHE A 796 -11.58 14.08 36.98
C PHE A 796 -11.55 13.00 38.06
N SER A 797 -10.98 11.82 37.83
CA SER A 797 -10.89 10.79 38.87
C SER A 797 -9.68 11.01 39.79
N ASP A 798 -8.65 11.70 39.31
CA ASP A 798 -7.46 12.04 40.09
C ASP A 798 -7.71 13.30 40.94
N SER A 799 -7.64 13.17 42.26
CA SER A 799 -7.89 14.30 43.18
C SER A 799 -6.87 15.42 42.97
N THR A 800 -5.61 15.09 42.71
CA THR A 800 -4.54 16.09 42.57
C THR A 800 -4.70 16.92 41.29
N LEU A 801 -5.09 16.28 40.18
CA LEU A 801 -5.32 16.96 38.91
C LEU A 801 -6.64 17.73 38.91
N SER A 802 -7.72 17.12 39.43
CA SER A 802 -9.02 17.78 39.50
C SER A 802 -8.99 19.01 40.40
N GLU A 803 -8.20 19.01 41.49
CA GLU A 803 -7.96 20.19 42.34
C GLU A 803 -7.33 21.38 41.60
N GLN A 804 -6.68 21.18 40.45
CA GLN A 804 -6.09 22.29 39.68
C GLN A 804 -7.11 23.00 38.79
N LEU A 805 -8.23 22.34 38.44
CA LEU A 805 -9.23 22.91 37.54
C LEU A 805 -10.02 24.03 38.22
N THR A 806 -10.04 25.21 37.61
CA THR A 806 -10.90 26.33 38.01
C THR A 806 -12.33 26.15 37.51
N GLU A 807 -13.28 26.92 38.04
CA GLU A 807 -14.66 26.94 37.56
C GLU A 807 -14.74 27.22 36.03
N GLY A 808 -13.95 28.17 35.53
CA GLY A 808 -13.88 28.47 34.10
C GLY A 808 -13.39 27.28 33.28
N ASN A 809 -12.38 26.56 33.75
CA ASN A 809 -11.86 25.37 33.08
C ASN A 809 -12.91 24.25 33.02
N VAL A 810 -13.66 24.04 34.11
CA VAL A 810 -14.72 23.02 34.18
C VAL A 810 -15.82 23.31 33.17
N LEU A 811 -16.29 24.57 33.11
CA LEU A 811 -17.30 25.00 32.15
C LEU A 811 -16.81 24.88 30.70
N GLU A 812 -15.55 25.23 30.46
CA GLU A 812 -14.94 25.14 29.14
C GLU A 812 -14.81 23.69 28.64
N ILE A 813 -14.40 22.77 29.52
CA ILE A 813 -14.36 21.34 29.19
C ILE A 813 -15.77 20.81 28.93
N ALA A 814 -16.76 21.17 29.77
CA ALA A 814 -18.15 20.75 29.62
C ALA A 814 -18.78 21.24 28.31
N ALA A 815 -18.53 22.49 27.94
CA ALA A 815 -19.03 23.09 26.70
C ALA A 815 -18.43 22.41 25.45
N PHE A 816 -17.17 21.98 25.51
CA PHE A 816 -16.50 21.35 24.38
C PHE A 816 -16.77 19.84 24.28
N ALA A 817 -16.90 19.15 25.41
CA ALA A 817 -17.09 17.70 25.47
C ALA A 817 -18.29 17.32 26.37
N PRO A 818 -19.54 17.52 25.92
CA PRO A 818 -20.74 17.28 26.73
C PRO A 818 -20.84 15.86 27.32
N GLN A 819 -20.29 14.86 26.63
CA GLN A 819 -20.21 13.46 27.05
C GLN A 819 -19.39 13.20 28.32
N VAL A 820 -18.68 14.21 28.85
CA VAL A 820 -17.93 14.11 30.11
C VAL A 820 -18.63 14.77 31.30
N ILE A 821 -19.76 15.46 31.08
CA ILE A 821 -20.45 16.25 32.11
C ILE A 821 -20.92 15.35 33.27
N GLU A 822 -21.35 14.12 32.99
CA GLU A 822 -21.71 13.12 34.01
C GLU A 822 -20.57 12.92 35.03
N TYR A 823 -19.31 12.86 34.57
CA TYR A 823 -18.15 12.70 35.44
C TYR A 823 -17.84 13.96 36.24
N LEU A 824 -18.08 15.14 35.67
CA LEU A 824 -17.94 16.42 36.37
C LEU A 824 -18.96 16.53 37.50
N LEU A 825 -20.24 16.22 37.22
CA LEU A 825 -21.34 16.25 38.18
C LEU A 825 -21.15 15.21 39.30
N ALA A 826 -20.53 14.06 38.99
CA ALA A 826 -20.22 13.02 39.97
C ALA A 826 -19.01 13.36 40.87
N ASN A 827 -18.10 14.25 40.45
CA ASN A 827 -16.91 14.59 41.21
C ASN A 827 -17.21 15.63 42.32
N LYS A 828 -17.19 15.17 43.58
CA LYS A 828 -17.45 16.01 44.76
C LYS A 828 -16.43 17.16 44.96
N VAL A 829 -15.16 16.97 44.59
CA VAL A 829 -14.09 17.98 44.73
C VAL A 829 -14.29 19.13 43.75
N ILE A 830 -14.68 18.82 42.52
CA ILE A 830 -15.04 19.82 41.51
C ILE A 830 -16.34 20.52 41.94
N MET A 831 -17.40 19.75 42.20
CA MET A 831 -18.72 20.31 42.52
C MET A 831 -18.77 21.08 43.83
N GLY A 832 -17.84 20.84 44.76
CA GLY A 832 -17.68 21.63 45.99
C GLY A 832 -17.10 23.03 45.76
N ARG A 833 -16.47 23.29 44.61
CA ARG A 833 -15.79 24.55 44.27
C ARG A 833 -16.47 25.37 43.19
N VAL A 834 -17.35 24.73 42.41
CA VAL A 834 -18.13 25.38 41.35
C VAL A 834 -19.31 26.13 41.97
N SER A 835 -19.52 27.38 41.55
CA SER A 835 -20.64 28.22 41.98
C SER A 835 -21.99 27.64 41.58
N GLU A 836 -23.07 27.97 42.31
CA GLU A 836 -24.42 27.52 41.95
C GLU A 836 -24.83 27.93 40.53
N LYS A 837 -24.34 29.08 40.04
CA LYS A 837 -24.55 29.52 38.66
C LYS A 837 -23.90 28.57 37.67
N ALA A 838 -22.66 28.18 37.90
CA ALA A 838 -21.97 27.24 37.03
C ALA A 838 -22.54 25.83 37.13
N LYS A 839 -23.03 25.40 38.30
CA LYS A 839 -23.81 24.14 38.43
C LYS A 839 -25.07 24.16 37.56
N ALA A 840 -25.80 25.28 37.53
CA ALA A 840 -26.97 25.43 36.67
C ALA A 840 -26.59 25.29 35.18
N VAL A 841 -25.49 25.91 34.74
CA VAL A 841 -24.98 25.78 33.36
C VAL A 841 -24.57 24.34 33.06
N LEU A 842 -23.89 23.65 33.98
CA LEU A 842 -23.52 22.24 33.77
C LEU A 842 -24.76 21.33 33.66
N ASN A 843 -25.80 21.56 34.46
CA ASN A 843 -27.06 20.82 34.36
C ASN A 843 -27.77 21.11 33.02
N GLU A 844 -27.80 22.36 32.58
CA GLU A 844 -28.37 22.74 31.28
C GLU A 844 -27.62 22.06 30.12
N LEU A 845 -26.28 22.09 30.14
CA LEU A 845 -25.45 21.39 29.16
C LEU A 845 -25.64 19.87 29.22
N PHE A 846 -25.86 19.29 30.41
CA PHE A 846 -26.18 17.88 30.58
C PHE A 846 -27.51 17.52 29.93
N GLU A 847 -28.57 18.31 30.16
CA GLU A 847 -29.88 18.12 29.52
C GLU A 847 -29.80 18.25 27.99
N GLN A 848 -29.04 19.23 27.50
CA GLN A 848 -28.83 19.45 26.06
C GLN A 848 -28.03 18.32 25.38
N SER A 849 -27.19 17.60 26.12
CA SER A 849 -26.35 16.52 25.57
C SER A 849 -27.15 15.30 25.11
N GLY A 850 -28.44 15.21 25.45
CA GLY A 850 -29.30 14.06 25.10
C GLY A 850 -28.92 12.77 25.81
N LEU A 851 -28.04 12.83 26.82
CA LEU A 851 -27.73 11.70 27.70
C LEU A 851 -28.99 11.40 28.54
N ASN A 852 -29.50 10.18 28.42
CA ASN A 852 -30.77 9.80 29.04
C ASN A 852 -30.66 9.91 30.59
N PRO A 853 -31.43 10.80 31.25
CA PRO A 853 -31.35 11.01 32.70
C PRO A 853 -31.79 9.78 33.52
N GLU A 854 -32.37 8.75 32.88
CA GLU A 854 -32.75 7.48 33.51
C GLU A 854 -31.57 6.50 33.72
N MET A 855 -30.33 6.82 33.31
CA MET A 855 -29.18 6.09 33.82
C MET A 855 -29.00 6.39 35.31
N ASP A 856 -29.21 5.36 36.11
CA ASP A 856 -29.39 5.35 37.54
C ASP A 856 -28.30 6.12 38.33
N PHE A 857 -28.57 7.38 38.67
CA PHE A 857 -27.77 8.19 39.60
C PHE A 857 -27.56 7.51 40.97
N GLN A 858 -28.35 6.49 41.33
CA GLN A 858 -28.13 5.72 42.56
C GLN A 858 -26.92 4.78 42.46
N SER A 859 -26.56 4.31 41.27
CA SER A 859 -25.40 3.42 41.07
C SER A 859 -24.05 4.14 41.21
N LEU A 860 -24.00 5.45 40.91
CA LEU A 860 -22.80 6.29 41.03
C LEU A 860 -22.57 6.89 42.43
N ARG A 861 -23.57 6.87 43.33
CA ARG A 861 -23.43 7.36 44.71
C ARG A 861 -22.78 6.38 45.69
N LEU A 862 -22.60 5.11 45.28
CA LEU A 862 -22.07 4.03 46.13
C LEU A 862 -20.61 3.64 45.83
N GLY A 863 -19.89 4.42 45.01
CA GLY A 863 -18.46 4.24 44.69
C GLY A 863 -17.56 5.19 45.45
#